data_AF-A0A8H5MVK1-F1
#
_entry.id   AF-A0A8H5MVK1-F1
#
_cell.length_a   1.000
_cell.length_b   1.000
_cell.length_c   1.000
_cell.angle_alpha   90.00
_cell.angle_beta   90.00
_cell.angle_gamma   90.00
#
_symmetry.space_group_name_H-M   'P 1'
#
loop_
_entity.id
_entity.type
_entity.pdbx_description
1 polymer ?
#
loop_
_entity_poly.entity_id
_entity_poly.type
_entity_poly.pdbx_seq_one_letter_code
_entity_poly.pdbx_strand_id
1 'polypeptide(L)'
;MATASKFPDLLKPHVTVHVDLTGQIGVAETQSMMMTVYGACFLSHNRVLDQALWQGQSELRRRVLMLHLTPNLSSYIENVRMWTADHDFDTADQTQVDIYVGRGMLIESKGPTWLWGTSVEHCVLYQYQLSGAQNVVMGLTQTETPYFQSFPEAPAPFKPGAFPNDPEFHNCTKTSKSCAMAWALRIIDSSAVHVLSAGLYSFFNRYDQTCLNSGKHDCQDMIFYTEQSYDVWVQNLVTLGSIQMVSPLNGVPTLGKPNRNGFASSILAWLGGSKNITGQRNFEGYRIHTENTLDIDRFPEACQNALTALVRCDNYTEEWTLPSYHGILPTDVDVGSVCDEGCARSMSDWRSAVDTYCGNATWHNGAAAGVLGSFISQGINETCQTDKKTGKYCNDIIYNFTLSESIDKMPTNELCSDCYVGRLKMMQASPFSSYNRNLFHEDALKKAVKRCSLSNVPTTPKDSPFPSEPSEPRFCLSGVTYTTQAGDTCDSLALKYSVSSAAIFIGNPDILDCADMVEGVSICMPLQCKTYELQEKDTCMSVAYFAGIQQDDIRLLNPWVHELCGNLQSATIVLGRVICTTPPGGEYDREVNTTDSDPAYSEYADKAVPPPGGATLATNTTKACGRWYTVEKGDDCARVLVQYHISLPLFIQSNPSVSEGSCTSDLVPGRTYCVGPTKEVLTQTLKPIPPHTRFGCFAREADTTNRSVLTLADAQHVKPMSIVACQSFCLQRGWNVWGIQNGDSCFCDNQLRMDSQIIDDSKCNMHCNGNTTNVCGGKDAIEVFGDQDMLRIQYESLGCYSWSKQAIRGTTGGDTIESPDEMSVDACASLCTVTKKSDFFALWEGKLCTCGREMTPGAKTTSMDECNVACSGQLGDNCGGKGVAEIFTTKNKNVVAS
;
A
#
# COMPACT_ATOMS: atom_id res chain seq x y z
N MET A 1 -20.51 -0.95 37.66
CA MET A 1 -19.38 -1.58 38.35
C MET A 1 -18.96 -2.84 37.58
N ALA A 2 -17.81 -2.82 36.90
CA ALA A 2 -17.24 -3.98 36.20
C ALA A 2 -16.67 -5.00 37.20
N THR A 3 -16.74 -6.30 36.91
CA THR A 3 -16.20 -7.39 37.76
C THR A 3 -15.49 -8.44 36.93
N ALA A 4 -14.41 -9.04 37.47
CA ALA A 4 -13.59 -10.04 36.77
C ALA A 4 -14.38 -11.28 36.29
N SER A 5 -15.51 -11.64 36.93
CA SER A 5 -16.32 -12.81 36.55
C SER A 5 -17.17 -12.64 35.29
N LYS A 6 -17.39 -11.39 34.82
CA LYS A 6 -18.11 -11.08 33.56
C LYS A 6 -17.18 -10.70 32.40
N PHE A 7 -15.88 -10.56 32.67
CA PHE A 7 -14.84 -10.29 31.68
C PHE A 7 -13.74 -11.37 31.76
N PRO A 8 -14.08 -12.66 31.51
CA PRO A 8 -13.20 -13.80 31.74
C PRO A 8 -12.08 -13.93 30.70
N ASP A 9 -12.21 -13.28 29.54
CA ASP A 9 -11.22 -13.35 28.46
C ASP A 9 -10.17 -12.24 28.62
N LEU A 10 -9.11 -12.57 29.35
CA LEU A 10 -8.01 -11.66 29.72
C LEU A 10 -7.17 -11.18 28.51
N LEU A 11 -7.47 -11.69 27.31
CA LEU A 11 -6.79 -11.41 26.04
C LEU A 11 -7.57 -10.45 25.13
N LYS A 12 -8.82 -10.13 25.44
CA LYS A 12 -9.66 -9.22 24.64
C LYS A 12 -10.10 -8.03 25.49
N PRO A 13 -9.82 -6.77 25.07
CA PRO A 13 -10.33 -5.61 25.78
C PRO A 13 -11.85 -5.65 25.73
N HIS A 14 -12.48 -5.48 26.89
CA HIS A 14 -13.92 -5.38 27.01
C HIS A 14 -14.29 -3.97 27.42
N VAL A 15 -15.08 -3.31 26.58
CA VAL A 15 -15.65 -2.01 26.90
C VAL A 15 -16.70 -2.22 27.99
N THR A 16 -16.51 -1.57 29.15
CA THR A 16 -17.46 -1.70 30.28
C THR A 16 -18.78 -1.00 29.98
N VAL A 17 -18.73 0.15 29.31
CA VAL A 17 -19.90 0.89 28.81
C VAL A 17 -19.55 1.39 27.42
N HIS A 18 -20.26 0.88 26.41
CA HIS A 18 -20.12 1.33 25.04
C HIS A 18 -21.31 2.25 24.73
N VAL A 19 -21.02 3.51 24.42
CA VAL A 19 -22.03 4.52 24.10
C VAL A 19 -22.12 4.58 22.58
N ASP A 20 -23.15 3.91 22.02
CA ASP A 20 -23.51 3.79 20.58
C ASP A 20 -22.95 2.57 19.80
N LEU A 21 -23.43 2.28 18.59
CA LEU A 21 -22.83 1.36 17.62
C LEU A 21 -22.11 2.18 16.53
N THR A 22 -20.97 1.71 16.05
CA THR A 22 -20.13 2.42 15.07
C THR A 22 -20.95 2.92 13.86
N GLY A 23 -20.97 4.23 13.65
CA GLY A 23 -21.62 4.86 12.49
C GLY A 23 -23.07 5.31 12.65
N GLN A 24 -23.67 5.20 13.85
CA GLN A 24 -24.97 5.83 14.12
C GLN A 24 -24.78 7.29 14.56
N ILE A 25 -25.70 8.15 14.10
CA ILE A 25 -25.80 9.54 14.55
C ILE A 25 -27.04 9.61 15.43
N GLY A 26 -26.85 9.85 16.72
CA GLY A 26 -27.93 9.87 17.70
C GLY A 26 -27.57 10.68 18.95
N VAL A 27 -28.58 10.92 19.79
CA VAL A 27 -28.40 11.57 21.09
C VAL A 27 -28.26 10.49 22.15
N ALA A 28 -27.09 10.42 22.79
CA ALA A 28 -26.84 9.58 23.95
C ALA A 28 -26.49 10.46 25.15
N GLU A 29 -27.40 10.54 26.12
CA GLU A 29 -27.22 11.34 27.33
C GLU A 29 -26.99 10.43 28.54
N THR A 30 -25.92 10.70 29.30
CA THR A 30 -25.65 10.03 30.57
C THR A 30 -25.52 11.08 31.68
N GLN A 31 -26.25 10.90 32.77
CA GLN A 31 -26.26 11.83 33.90
C GLN A 31 -26.28 11.05 35.22
N SER A 32 -25.62 11.58 36.25
CA SER A 32 -25.61 11.02 37.61
C SER A 32 -25.18 9.55 37.71
N MET A 33 -24.17 9.17 36.92
CA MET A 33 -23.64 7.81 36.84
C MET A 33 -22.25 7.73 37.47
N MET A 34 -21.99 6.65 38.20
CA MET A 34 -20.63 6.26 38.60
C MET A 34 -20.23 4.97 37.88
N MET A 35 -19.20 5.07 37.03
CA MET A 35 -18.58 3.93 36.38
C MET A 35 -17.32 3.56 37.16
N THR A 36 -17.21 2.31 37.62
CA THR A 36 -16.13 1.85 38.48
C THR A 36 -15.89 0.34 38.30
N VAL A 37 -14.84 -0.19 38.90
CA VAL A 37 -14.41 -1.59 38.84
C VAL A 37 -14.38 -2.18 40.26
N TYR A 38 -14.79 -3.44 40.41
CA TYR A 38 -14.73 -4.20 41.66
C TYR A 38 -13.78 -5.39 41.53
N GLY A 39 -12.85 -5.48 42.49
CA GLY A 39 -11.80 -6.50 42.53
C GLY A 39 -10.48 -6.05 41.89
N ALA A 40 -9.51 -6.95 41.85
CA ALA A 40 -8.20 -6.67 41.29
C ALA A 40 -8.24 -6.56 39.75
N CYS A 41 -7.92 -5.36 39.26
CA CYS A 41 -6.77 -5.17 38.36
C CYS A 41 -5.54 -4.63 39.14
N PHE A 42 -5.44 -5.07 40.41
CA PHE A 42 -4.38 -4.93 41.43
C PHE A 42 -4.47 -3.75 42.41
N LEU A 43 -5.00 -4.04 43.61
CA LEU A 43 -4.68 -3.39 44.89
C LEU A 43 -3.44 -4.10 45.47
N SER A 44 -2.46 -3.36 46.01
CA SER A 44 -1.49 -3.95 46.93
C SER A 44 -1.71 -3.41 48.34
N HIS A 45 -2.09 -4.29 49.26
CA HIS A 45 -2.16 -3.98 50.69
C HIS A 45 -0.77 -4.19 51.31
N ASN A 46 -0.25 -3.09 51.88
CA ASN A 46 0.71 -2.95 52.97
C ASN A 46 1.80 -4.03 53.26
N ARG A 47 3.04 -3.51 53.23
CA ARG A 47 4.29 -3.90 53.92
C ARG A 47 5.00 -5.19 53.51
N VAL A 48 6.20 -4.96 52.95
CA VAL A 48 7.44 -5.76 53.06
C VAL A 48 7.28 -7.25 52.80
N LEU A 49 7.50 -7.67 51.55
CA LEU A 49 8.31 -8.84 51.25
C LEU A 49 8.70 -8.83 49.76
N ASP A 50 10.02 -8.82 49.58
CA ASP A 50 10.72 -9.10 48.35
C ASP A 50 10.50 -10.58 47.95
N GLN A 51 10.62 -10.84 46.64
CA GLN A 51 10.72 -12.16 46.00
C GLN A 51 9.45 -13.03 45.78
N ALA A 52 9.17 -13.22 44.49
CA ALA A 52 8.63 -14.43 43.87
C ALA A 52 7.16 -14.79 44.11
N LEU A 53 6.21 -14.08 43.48
CA LEU A 53 4.91 -14.67 43.17
C LEU A 53 4.40 -14.30 41.75
N TRP A 54 4.51 -15.32 40.89
CA TRP A 54 3.64 -15.71 39.78
C TRP A 54 3.73 -15.02 38.40
N GLN A 55 4.59 -15.61 37.57
CA GLN A 55 4.72 -15.51 36.10
C GLN A 55 3.48 -15.97 35.29
N GLY A 56 2.26 -15.98 35.86
CA GLY A 56 1.06 -16.54 35.23
C GLY A 56 -0.06 -15.56 34.87
N GLN A 57 0.07 -14.26 35.17
CA GLN A 57 -0.98 -13.24 34.89
C GLN A 57 -0.41 -11.96 34.26
N SER A 58 0.54 -12.10 33.33
CA SER A 58 1.19 -10.97 32.64
C SER A 58 0.37 -10.31 31.53
N GLU A 59 -0.81 -10.82 31.19
CA GLU A 59 -1.64 -10.33 30.07
C GLU A 59 -2.68 -9.28 30.49
N LEU A 60 -3.18 -9.34 31.73
CA LEU A 60 -4.05 -8.33 32.34
C LEU A 60 -3.45 -6.91 32.42
N ARG A 61 -2.11 -6.81 32.41
CA ARG A 61 -1.36 -5.55 32.63
C ARG A 61 -1.31 -4.62 31.40
N ARG A 62 -2.03 -4.93 30.32
CA ARG A 62 -1.67 -4.38 29.00
C ARG A 62 -2.64 -3.32 28.45
N ARG A 63 -3.93 -3.31 28.84
CA ARG A 63 -4.97 -2.51 28.16
C ARG A 63 -5.97 -1.82 29.11
N VAL A 64 -5.47 -0.99 30.04
CA VAL A 64 -6.33 -0.22 30.97
C VAL A 64 -6.37 1.26 30.55
N LEU A 65 -7.58 1.74 30.24
CA LEU A 65 -7.93 3.11 29.85
C LEU A 65 -9.27 3.48 30.48
N MET A 66 -9.42 4.71 31.01
CA MET A 66 -10.68 5.15 31.66
C MET A 66 -11.71 5.62 30.65
N LEU A 67 -11.32 6.44 29.67
CA LEU A 67 -12.20 6.90 28.59
C LEU A 67 -11.47 6.99 27.25
N HIS A 68 -12.12 6.51 26.20
CA HIS A 68 -11.66 6.60 24.82
C HIS A 68 -12.68 7.36 23.97
N LEU A 69 -12.29 8.52 23.45
CA LEU A 69 -13.06 9.26 22.46
C LEU A 69 -12.52 8.92 21.07
N THR A 70 -13.09 7.91 20.43
CA THR A 70 -12.67 7.39 19.11
C THR A 70 -12.77 8.44 18.00
N PRO A 71 -12.08 8.28 16.85
CA PRO A 71 -12.03 9.29 15.78
C PRO A 71 -13.37 9.84 15.30
N ASN A 72 -14.39 8.98 15.20
CA ASN A 72 -15.71 9.35 14.67
C ASN A 72 -16.68 9.92 15.72
N LEU A 73 -16.25 10.04 16.98
CA LEU A 73 -17.10 10.52 18.07
C LEU A 73 -17.06 12.05 18.18
N SER A 74 -18.22 12.63 18.47
CA SER A 74 -18.38 14.01 18.98
C SER A 74 -18.88 13.91 20.42
N SER A 75 -18.39 14.76 21.32
CA SER A 75 -18.71 14.62 22.75
C SER A 75 -18.81 15.95 23.49
N TYR A 76 -19.78 16.03 24.40
CA TYR A 76 -19.90 17.09 25.40
C TYR A 76 -19.78 16.44 26.79
N ILE A 77 -18.70 16.75 27.51
CA ILE A 77 -18.40 16.18 28.82
C ILE A 77 -18.26 17.31 29.81
N GLU A 78 -19.20 17.39 30.75
CA GLU A 78 -19.23 18.43 31.77
C GLU A 78 -19.23 17.82 33.17
N ASN A 79 -18.42 18.38 34.06
CA ASN A 79 -18.35 18.00 35.48
C ASN A 79 -18.08 16.49 35.68
N VAL A 80 -17.13 15.95 34.91
CA VAL A 80 -16.72 14.54 35.01
C VAL A 80 -15.34 14.44 35.65
N ARG A 81 -15.26 13.68 36.74
CA ARG A 81 -14.01 13.32 37.43
C ARG A 81 -13.66 11.87 37.14
N MET A 82 -12.47 11.66 36.59
CA MET A 82 -11.87 10.35 36.37
C MET A 82 -10.71 10.19 37.35
N TRP A 83 -10.93 9.42 38.39
CA TRP A 83 -10.04 9.38 39.53
C TRP A 83 -9.53 7.97 39.75
N THR A 84 -8.21 7.80 39.67
CA THR A 84 -7.54 6.61 40.18
C THR A 84 -7.26 6.86 41.65
N ALA A 85 -7.79 6.03 42.54
CA ALA A 85 -7.73 6.36 43.96
C ALA A 85 -6.29 6.47 44.48
N ASP A 86 -5.95 7.65 44.99
CA ASP A 86 -4.70 7.94 45.69
C ASP A 86 -4.80 7.67 47.20
N HIS A 87 -6.04 7.60 47.72
CA HIS A 87 -6.36 7.24 49.09
C HIS A 87 -7.69 6.48 49.19
N ASP A 88 -7.88 5.75 50.28
CA ASP A 88 -9.12 5.05 50.59
C ASP A 88 -10.14 6.02 51.21
N PHE A 89 -11.12 6.45 50.43
CA PHE A 89 -12.14 7.42 50.86
C PHE A 89 -13.15 6.84 51.87
N ASP A 90 -13.23 5.51 52.01
CA ASP A 90 -14.14 4.84 52.95
C ASP A 90 -13.49 4.67 54.35
N THR A 91 -12.18 4.88 54.46
CA THR A 91 -11.46 4.86 55.75
C THR A 91 -11.51 6.23 56.45
N ALA A 92 -11.65 6.22 57.77
CA ALA A 92 -11.71 7.45 58.55
C ALA A 92 -10.40 8.27 58.51
N ASP A 93 -9.27 7.60 58.29
CA ASP A 93 -7.94 8.19 58.19
C ASP A 93 -7.49 8.50 56.76
N GLN A 94 -8.33 8.18 55.75
CA GLN A 94 -8.03 8.38 54.33
C GLN A 94 -6.63 7.88 53.96
N THR A 95 -6.33 6.62 54.30
CA THR A 95 -5.00 6.05 54.08
C THR A 95 -4.64 6.11 52.60
N GLN A 96 -3.45 6.60 52.27
CA GLN A 96 -2.93 6.58 50.89
C GLN A 96 -2.77 5.16 50.37
N VAL A 97 -3.07 4.94 49.08
CA VAL A 97 -3.04 3.63 48.42
C VAL A 97 -2.37 3.69 47.05
N ASP A 98 -1.74 2.57 46.66
CA ASP A 98 -1.22 2.38 45.32
C ASP A 98 -2.24 1.63 44.46
N ILE A 99 -2.84 2.34 43.50
CA ILE A 99 -3.68 1.75 42.44
C ILE A 99 -3.06 2.08 41.08
N TYR A 100 -2.88 1.05 40.24
CA TYR A 100 -2.28 1.20 38.92
C TYR A 100 -3.34 1.23 37.82
N VAL A 101 -3.57 2.42 37.26
CA VAL A 101 -4.35 2.60 36.02
C VAL A 101 -3.41 3.13 34.95
N GLY A 102 -3.43 2.53 33.76
CA GLY A 102 -2.47 2.88 32.71
C GLY A 102 -2.71 4.28 32.15
N ARG A 103 -3.95 4.55 31.75
CA ARG A 103 -4.32 5.71 30.91
C ARG A 103 -5.62 6.34 31.40
N GLY A 104 -5.65 7.66 31.40
CA GLY A 104 -6.83 8.44 31.75
C GLY A 104 -7.81 8.58 30.58
N MET A 105 -7.81 9.73 29.93
CA MET A 105 -8.64 10.05 28.77
C MET A 105 -7.79 10.09 27.50
N LEU A 106 -8.10 9.22 26.54
CA LEU A 106 -7.56 9.23 25.18
C LEU A 106 -8.58 9.88 24.23
N ILE A 107 -8.13 10.87 23.49
CA ILE A 107 -8.95 11.67 22.58
C ILE A 107 -8.37 11.56 21.17
N GLU A 108 -9.12 10.94 20.27
CA GLU A 108 -8.81 10.83 18.84
C GLU A 108 -9.91 11.43 17.96
N SER A 109 -11.06 11.73 18.58
CA SER A 109 -12.20 12.45 18.02
C SER A 109 -11.77 13.59 17.09
N LYS A 110 -12.30 13.58 15.86
CA LYS A 110 -12.21 14.72 14.93
C LYS A 110 -13.18 15.85 15.26
N GLY A 111 -14.03 15.61 16.26
CA GLY A 111 -14.83 16.61 16.93
C GLY A 111 -16.18 16.90 16.28
N PRO A 112 -16.90 17.90 16.81
CA PRO A 112 -16.46 18.74 17.93
C PRO A 112 -16.41 17.99 19.28
N THR A 113 -15.44 18.32 20.14
CA THR A 113 -15.36 17.79 21.51
C THR A 113 -15.23 18.94 22.51
N TRP A 114 -16.10 18.95 23.53
CA TRP A 114 -16.12 19.96 24.59
C TRP A 114 -15.95 19.30 25.96
N LEU A 115 -14.93 19.74 26.71
CA LEU A 115 -14.61 19.26 28.05
C LEU A 115 -14.71 20.40 29.06
N TRP A 116 -15.84 20.51 29.76
CA TRP A 116 -16.12 21.58 30.71
C TRP A 116 -15.95 21.12 32.16
N GLY A 117 -14.96 21.65 32.86
CA GLY A 117 -14.71 21.29 34.27
C GLY A 117 -14.42 19.80 34.46
N THR A 118 -13.61 19.21 33.58
CA THR A 118 -13.22 17.80 33.68
C THR A 118 -11.92 17.64 34.46
N SER A 119 -11.75 16.49 35.12
CA SER A 119 -10.52 16.17 35.84
C SER A 119 -10.14 14.71 35.62
N VAL A 120 -8.85 14.45 35.40
CA VAL A 120 -8.29 13.10 35.25
C VAL A 120 -7.02 12.98 36.08
N GLU A 121 -6.96 12.00 36.97
CA GLU A 121 -5.94 11.96 38.03
C GLU A 121 -5.34 10.56 38.24
N HIS A 122 -4.04 10.56 38.55
CA HIS A 122 -3.24 9.44 39.05
C HIS A 122 -3.11 8.21 38.11
N CYS A 123 -3.23 8.41 36.80
CA CYS A 123 -2.88 7.38 35.82
C CYS A 123 -1.36 7.34 35.56
N VAL A 124 -0.82 6.16 35.25
CA VAL A 124 0.63 5.90 35.17
C VAL A 124 1.29 6.52 33.93
N LEU A 125 0.63 6.50 32.78
CA LEU A 125 1.20 6.97 31.50
C LEU A 125 0.83 8.43 31.22
N TYR A 126 -0.46 8.72 31.25
CA TYR A 126 -1.00 10.06 31.02
C TYR A 126 -2.39 10.24 31.63
N GLN A 127 -2.71 11.49 31.96
CA GLN A 127 -4.05 11.89 32.37
C GLN A 127 -4.91 12.23 31.15
N TYR A 128 -4.46 13.16 30.32
CA TYR A 128 -5.07 13.48 29.01
C TYR A 128 -4.08 13.26 27.87
N GLN A 129 -4.52 12.56 26.82
CA GLN A 129 -3.78 12.44 25.57
C GLN A 129 -4.69 12.72 24.37
N LEU A 130 -4.33 13.73 23.59
CA LEU A 130 -4.89 13.98 22.27
C LEU A 130 -3.95 13.37 21.23
N SER A 131 -4.47 12.46 20.42
CA SER A 131 -3.73 11.71 19.42
C SER A 131 -4.45 11.80 18.09
N GLY A 132 -3.95 12.61 17.16
CA GLY A 132 -4.65 12.87 15.91
C GLY A 132 -5.97 13.63 16.07
N ALA A 133 -6.26 14.23 17.23
CA ALA A 133 -7.56 14.84 17.52
C ALA A 133 -7.76 16.16 16.76
N GLN A 134 -9.01 16.52 16.51
CA GLN A 134 -9.36 17.81 15.90
C GLN A 134 -10.55 18.46 16.61
N ASN A 135 -10.59 19.79 16.60
CA ASN A 135 -11.73 20.59 17.09
C ASN A 135 -12.09 20.30 18.55
N VAL A 136 -11.09 20.44 19.44
CA VAL A 136 -11.22 20.14 20.87
C VAL A 136 -11.17 21.43 21.69
N VAL A 137 -12.18 21.67 22.50
CA VAL A 137 -12.19 22.76 23.49
C VAL A 137 -12.25 22.17 24.89
N MET A 138 -11.36 22.61 25.78
CA MET A 138 -11.31 22.09 27.16
C MET A 138 -11.03 23.20 28.18
N GLY A 139 -11.78 23.24 29.28
CA GLY A 139 -11.58 24.24 30.34
C GLY A 139 -12.60 24.20 31.50
N LEU A 140 -12.23 24.47 32.74
CA LEU A 140 -10.91 24.16 33.28
C LEU A 140 -10.69 22.64 33.20
N THR A 141 -9.47 22.23 32.87
CA THR A 141 -9.02 20.85 33.05
C THR A 141 -8.04 20.73 34.20
N GLN A 142 -8.10 19.63 34.95
CA GLN A 142 -7.30 19.46 36.17
C GLN A 142 -6.70 18.05 36.22
N THR A 143 -5.42 17.95 36.63
CA THR A 143 -4.71 16.68 36.72
C THR A 143 -3.75 16.60 37.90
N GLU A 144 -3.59 15.38 38.43
CA GLU A 144 -2.50 15.04 39.37
C GLU A 144 -1.71 13.81 38.91
N THR A 145 -0.38 13.89 39.02
CA THR A 145 0.51 12.72 38.87
C THR A 145 0.30 11.74 40.04
N PRO A 146 0.32 10.41 39.82
CA PRO A 146 0.18 9.44 40.91
C PRO A 146 1.29 9.58 41.95
N TYR A 147 0.93 9.54 43.23
CA TYR A 147 1.84 9.92 44.33
C TYR A 147 3.02 8.98 44.51
N PHE A 148 2.88 7.72 44.11
CA PHE A 148 3.95 6.73 44.14
C PHE A 148 5.05 6.99 43.08
N GLN A 149 4.75 7.68 41.98
CA GLN A 149 5.78 7.96 40.96
C GLN A 149 6.85 8.89 41.55
N SER A 150 8.14 8.64 41.31
CA SER A 150 8.75 7.82 40.24
C SER A 150 9.05 6.34 40.58
N PHE A 151 8.34 5.67 41.49
CA PHE A 151 8.53 4.23 41.71
C PHE A 151 7.21 3.45 41.87
N PRO A 152 6.90 2.52 40.95
CA PRO A 152 7.60 2.27 39.69
C PRO A 152 7.59 3.50 38.79
N GLU A 153 8.64 3.65 37.98
CA GLU A 153 8.71 4.70 36.96
C GLU A 153 7.77 4.39 35.79
N ALA A 154 7.20 5.41 35.16
CA ALA A 154 6.43 5.21 33.93
C ALA A 154 7.36 4.65 32.82
N PRO A 155 6.95 3.66 32.02
CA PRO A 155 5.57 3.17 31.85
C PRO A 155 5.16 2.02 32.79
N ALA A 156 6.05 1.52 33.65
CA ALA A 156 5.76 0.35 34.49
C ALA A 156 4.60 0.61 35.48
N PRO A 157 3.71 -0.37 35.71
CA PRO A 157 3.78 -1.77 35.27
C PRO A 157 3.19 -2.05 33.87
N PHE A 158 2.84 -1.01 33.10
CA PHE A 158 2.25 -1.13 31.77
C PHE A 158 3.31 -1.20 30.68
N LYS A 159 2.95 -1.83 29.55
CA LYS A 159 3.72 -1.73 28.30
C LYS A 159 3.03 -0.70 27.37
N PRO A 160 3.79 0.21 26.74
CA PRO A 160 3.29 1.05 25.66
C PRO A 160 2.83 0.24 24.44
N GLY A 161 2.13 0.88 23.51
CA GLY A 161 1.70 0.31 22.23
C GLY A 161 0.30 -0.33 22.22
N ALA A 162 -0.42 -0.28 23.34
CA ALA A 162 -1.79 -0.79 23.40
C ALA A 162 -2.79 0.19 22.76
N PHE A 163 -2.48 1.49 22.87
CA PHE A 163 -3.25 2.58 22.29
C PHE A 163 -2.35 3.50 21.48
N PRO A 164 -2.91 4.21 20.49
CA PRO A 164 -2.16 5.13 19.65
C PRO A 164 -1.34 6.12 20.48
N ASN A 165 -0.06 6.28 20.11
CA ASN A 165 0.88 7.22 20.70
C ASN A 165 1.14 7.07 22.21
N ASP A 166 1.00 5.87 22.80
CA ASP A 166 1.41 5.63 24.19
C ASP A 166 2.84 6.14 24.49
N PRO A 167 3.09 6.81 25.62
CA PRO A 167 4.41 7.33 25.94
C PRO A 167 5.38 6.22 26.38
N GLU A 168 6.60 6.27 25.83
CA GLU A 168 7.62 5.25 26.05
C GLU A 168 8.77 5.69 26.98
N PHE A 169 8.91 6.99 27.23
CA PHE A 169 9.89 7.59 28.16
C PHE A 169 11.38 7.30 27.85
N HIS A 170 11.72 6.94 26.61
CA HIS A 170 13.11 6.64 26.19
C HIS A 170 14.14 7.75 26.45
N ASN A 171 13.70 9.00 26.49
CA ASN A 171 14.57 10.15 26.70
C ASN A 171 14.91 10.37 28.19
N CYS A 172 14.36 9.55 29.08
CA CYS A 172 14.67 9.56 30.50
C CYS A 172 15.84 8.63 30.82
N THR A 173 16.82 9.13 31.56
CA THR A 173 17.89 8.27 32.08
C THR A 173 17.35 7.40 33.20
N LYS A 174 17.81 6.15 33.30
CA LYS A 174 17.42 5.20 34.38
C LYS A 174 17.76 5.70 35.80
N THR A 175 18.59 6.72 35.90
CA THR A 175 18.99 7.35 37.16
C THR A 175 18.13 8.57 37.51
N SER A 176 17.32 9.08 36.57
CA SER A 176 16.42 10.21 36.84
C SER A 176 15.30 9.77 37.77
N LYS A 177 15.04 10.57 38.81
CA LYS A 177 13.94 10.33 39.74
C LYS A 177 12.70 11.15 39.41
N SER A 178 12.72 11.99 38.40
CA SER A 178 11.67 12.98 38.10
C SER A 178 11.28 13.03 36.62
N CYS A 179 12.02 12.35 35.73
CA CYS A 179 11.73 12.36 34.28
C CYS A 179 10.61 11.39 33.89
N ALA A 180 10.70 10.13 34.30
CA ALA A 180 9.79 9.06 33.92
C ALA A 180 8.53 9.04 34.82
N MET A 181 7.70 10.07 34.66
CA MET A 181 6.46 10.28 35.42
C MET A 181 5.31 10.62 34.45
N ALA A 182 4.08 10.37 34.87
CA ALA A 182 2.91 10.49 34.02
C ALA A 182 2.76 11.90 33.44
N TRP A 183 2.38 11.97 32.16
CA TRP A 183 2.05 13.23 31.53
C TRP A 183 0.69 13.74 32.00
N ALA A 184 0.58 15.02 32.35
CA ALA A 184 -0.70 15.63 32.63
C ALA A 184 -1.52 15.83 31.33
N LEU A 185 -0.87 16.42 30.33
CA LEU A 185 -1.46 16.67 29.02
C LEU A 185 -0.45 16.33 27.93
N ARG A 186 -0.89 15.57 26.92
CA ARG A 186 -0.14 15.34 25.68
C ARG A 186 -0.99 15.72 24.48
N ILE A 187 -0.43 16.50 23.56
CA ILE A 187 -1.08 16.87 22.30
C ILE A 187 -0.18 16.45 21.15
N ILE A 188 -0.59 15.44 20.39
CA ILE A 188 0.23 14.75 19.39
C ILE A 188 -0.56 14.67 18.08
N ASP A 189 0.04 15.08 16.96
CA ASP A 189 -0.57 15.06 15.63
C ASP A 189 -1.97 15.71 15.58
N SER A 190 -2.24 16.68 16.45
CA SER A 190 -3.58 17.22 16.66
C SER A 190 -3.69 18.66 16.16
N SER A 191 -4.91 19.10 15.84
CA SER A 191 -5.16 20.46 15.36
C SER A 191 -6.44 21.09 15.89
N ALA A 192 -6.50 22.42 15.89
CA ALA A 192 -7.61 23.20 16.46
C ALA A 192 -7.92 22.76 17.92
N VAL A 193 -6.89 22.81 18.77
CA VAL A 193 -6.98 22.42 20.19
C VAL A 193 -6.91 23.65 21.08
N HIS A 194 -8.00 23.94 21.78
CA HIS A 194 -8.17 25.14 22.59
C HIS A 194 -8.34 24.76 24.06
N VAL A 195 -7.27 24.90 24.83
CA VAL A 195 -7.27 24.74 26.28
C VAL A 195 -7.52 26.10 26.91
N LEU A 196 -8.75 26.37 27.35
CA LEU A 196 -9.14 27.69 27.91
C LEU A 196 -8.59 27.91 29.32
N SER A 197 -8.37 26.83 30.06
CA SER A 197 -7.67 26.84 31.34
C SER A 197 -7.21 25.43 31.70
N ALA A 198 -6.04 25.32 32.35
CA ALA A 198 -5.53 24.05 32.85
C ALA A 198 -4.80 24.20 34.19
N GLY A 199 -5.03 23.26 35.11
CA GLY A 199 -4.34 23.11 36.38
C GLY A 199 -3.65 21.75 36.45
N LEU A 200 -2.33 21.72 36.23
CA LEU A 200 -1.58 20.47 36.07
C LEU A 200 -0.57 20.30 37.22
N TYR A 201 -0.75 19.29 38.07
CA TYR A 201 -0.04 19.21 39.34
C TYR A 201 0.78 17.92 39.52
N SER A 202 1.95 18.08 40.12
CA SER A 202 2.81 17.00 40.58
C SER A 202 3.21 17.30 42.03
N PHE A 203 2.54 16.66 42.99
CA PHE A 203 2.70 16.99 44.41
C PHE A 203 3.82 16.23 45.11
N PHE A 204 4.20 15.09 44.56
CA PHE A 204 5.05 14.12 45.24
C PHE A 204 6.13 13.58 44.32
N ASN A 205 7.19 13.09 44.94
CA ASN A 205 8.10 12.13 44.35
C ASN A 205 8.21 10.95 45.30
N ARG A 206 7.54 9.83 45.00
CA ARG A 206 7.49 8.63 45.87
C ARG A 206 6.94 8.96 47.26
N TYR A 207 5.78 9.60 47.31
CA TYR A 207 5.13 10.10 48.53
C TYR A 207 5.92 11.15 49.33
N ASP A 208 7.10 11.58 48.86
CA ASP A 208 7.88 12.65 49.46
C ASP A 208 7.53 14.01 48.84
N GLN A 209 7.30 15.02 49.69
CA GLN A 209 6.99 16.39 49.27
C GLN A 209 8.18 17.36 49.38
N THR A 210 9.41 16.87 49.64
CA THR A 210 10.61 17.73 49.72
C THR A 210 10.83 18.51 48.42
N CYS A 211 10.44 17.94 47.28
CA CYS A 211 10.48 18.60 45.98
C CYS A 211 9.62 19.89 45.92
N LEU A 212 8.49 19.93 46.63
CA LEU A 212 7.70 21.17 46.82
C LEU A 212 8.20 22.00 47.99
N ASN A 213 8.38 21.38 49.16
CA ASN A 213 8.69 22.06 50.42
C ASN A 213 10.05 22.77 50.42
N SER A 214 10.98 22.32 49.57
CA SER A 214 12.25 23.01 49.34
C SER A 214 12.12 24.32 48.54
N GLY A 215 10.93 24.61 48.01
CA GLY A 215 10.66 25.76 47.14
C GLY A 215 11.22 25.60 45.72
N LYS A 216 11.78 24.43 45.37
CA LYS A 216 12.31 24.16 44.03
C LYS A 216 11.21 23.80 43.03
N HIS A 217 10.17 23.09 43.48
CA HIS A 217 9.10 22.53 42.66
C HIS A 217 9.64 21.65 41.53
N ASP A 218 10.49 20.71 41.90
CA ASP A 218 11.20 19.76 41.03
C ASP A 218 10.74 18.31 41.28
N CYS A 219 9.44 18.11 41.54
CA CYS A 219 8.87 16.78 41.74
C CYS A 219 8.92 15.95 40.46
N GLN A 220 8.67 16.63 39.33
CA GLN A 220 8.65 16.08 37.98
C GLN A 220 9.37 17.03 37.00
N ASP A 221 10.06 16.49 36.00
CA ASP A 221 10.82 17.31 35.05
C ASP A 221 9.90 18.00 34.03
N MET A 222 8.94 17.26 33.46
CA MET A 222 8.09 17.70 32.36
C MET A 222 6.66 17.23 32.59
N ILE A 223 5.66 18.11 32.43
CA ILE A 223 4.26 17.80 32.77
C ILE A 223 3.29 17.90 31.58
N PHE A 224 3.54 18.79 30.62
CA PHE A 224 2.74 18.96 29.41
C PHE A 224 3.63 18.85 28.18
N TYR A 225 3.32 17.89 27.31
CA TYR A 225 4.04 17.60 26.08
C TYR A 225 3.23 17.92 24.82
N THR A 226 3.92 18.39 23.78
CA THR A 226 3.31 18.63 22.47
C THR A 226 4.26 18.27 21.32
N GLU A 227 3.70 17.65 20.29
CA GLU A 227 4.43 17.07 19.16
C GLU A 227 3.59 17.17 17.88
N GLN A 228 4.22 17.60 16.78
CA GLN A 228 3.67 17.64 15.42
C GLN A 228 2.23 18.20 15.34
N SER A 229 1.91 19.23 16.13
CA SER A 229 0.54 19.75 16.29
C SER A 229 0.48 21.24 15.94
N TYR A 230 -0.60 21.70 15.31
CA TYR A 230 -0.76 23.11 14.91
C TYR A 230 -2.11 23.67 15.36
N ASP A 231 -2.22 24.99 15.44
CA ASP A 231 -3.41 25.65 15.99
C ASP A 231 -3.74 25.18 17.43
N VAL A 232 -2.69 25.14 18.26
CA VAL A 232 -2.78 24.79 19.69
C VAL A 232 -2.72 26.05 20.54
N TRP A 233 -3.80 26.32 21.28
CA TRP A 233 -3.98 27.53 22.07
C TRP A 233 -4.23 27.15 23.51
N VAL A 234 -3.33 27.56 24.40
CA VAL A 234 -3.43 27.25 25.83
C VAL A 234 -3.48 28.55 26.62
N GLN A 235 -4.62 28.81 27.23
CA GLN A 235 -4.88 29.99 28.05
C GLN A 235 -4.93 29.58 29.51
N ASN A 236 -4.56 30.50 30.40
CA ASN A 236 -4.58 30.32 31.86
C ASN A 236 -4.05 28.95 32.31
N LEU A 237 -2.78 28.67 31.97
CA LEU A 237 -2.09 27.44 32.37
C LEU A 237 -1.42 27.64 33.71
N VAL A 238 -1.78 26.79 34.67
CA VAL A 238 -1.22 26.71 36.00
C VAL A 238 -0.59 25.34 36.19
N THR A 239 0.66 25.30 36.63
CA THR A 239 1.38 24.06 36.93
C THR A 239 1.99 24.09 38.32
N LEU A 240 2.13 22.92 38.94
CA LEU A 240 2.76 22.77 40.25
C LEU A 240 3.72 21.59 40.25
N GLY A 241 4.92 21.78 40.82
CA GLY A 241 5.88 20.70 41.04
C GLY A 241 6.62 20.22 39.79
N SER A 242 6.39 20.85 38.64
CA SER A 242 7.09 20.58 37.38
C SER A 242 8.18 21.62 37.08
N ILE A 243 9.37 21.17 36.63
CA ILE A 243 10.43 22.08 36.16
C ILE A 243 10.00 22.78 34.86
N GLN A 244 9.47 22.02 33.90
CA GLN A 244 8.95 22.53 32.63
C GLN A 244 7.42 22.50 32.64
N MET A 245 6.81 23.68 32.47
CA MET A 245 5.35 23.84 32.35
C MET A 245 4.84 23.30 31.01
N VAL A 246 5.62 23.49 29.94
CA VAL A 246 5.32 23.04 28.57
C VAL A 246 6.63 22.59 27.91
N SER A 247 6.60 21.41 27.28
CA SER A 247 7.75 20.73 26.68
C SER A 247 7.44 20.35 25.23
N PRO A 248 7.56 21.27 24.26
CA PRO A 248 7.42 20.95 22.84
C PRO A 248 8.61 20.12 22.32
N LEU A 249 8.36 19.08 21.53
CA LEU A 249 9.41 18.30 20.88
C LEU A 249 10.31 19.19 20.02
N ASN A 250 11.63 19.08 20.17
CA ASN A 250 12.62 19.92 19.46
C ASN A 250 12.40 21.45 19.61
N GLY A 251 11.55 21.88 20.55
CA GLY A 251 11.23 23.28 20.79
C GLY A 251 11.83 23.82 22.08
N VAL A 252 11.60 25.10 22.34
CA VAL A 252 12.05 25.75 23.58
C VAL A 252 11.05 25.48 24.71
N PRO A 253 11.48 24.85 25.82
CA PRO A 253 10.58 24.56 26.93
C PRO A 253 10.20 25.83 27.70
N THR A 254 8.96 25.88 28.19
CA THR A 254 8.50 26.94 29.10
C THR A 254 8.77 26.51 30.53
N LEU A 255 9.67 27.21 31.23
CA LEU A 255 10.09 26.84 32.59
C LEU A 255 9.11 27.34 33.66
N GLY A 256 8.91 26.56 34.72
CA GLY A 256 8.06 26.93 35.85
C GLY A 256 8.67 28.02 36.72
N LYS A 257 9.99 27.98 36.95
CA LYS A 257 10.69 28.90 37.87
C LYS A 257 10.52 30.39 37.50
N PRO A 258 10.68 30.83 36.24
CA PRO A 258 10.45 32.23 35.85
C PRO A 258 8.98 32.66 35.97
N ASN A 259 8.04 31.71 35.96
CA ASN A 259 6.59 31.95 35.94
C ASN A 259 5.93 31.67 37.30
N ARG A 260 6.71 31.66 38.39
CA ARG A 260 6.20 31.45 39.75
C ARG A 260 5.18 32.54 40.11
N ASN A 261 3.98 32.14 40.51
CA ASN A 261 2.91 33.04 40.92
C ASN A 261 2.18 32.48 42.14
N GLY A 262 2.66 32.85 43.33
CA GLY A 262 2.20 32.26 44.59
C GLY A 262 2.66 30.81 44.74
N PHE A 263 1.73 29.92 45.09
CA PHE A 263 2.02 28.50 45.32
C PHE A 263 2.42 27.78 44.02
N ALA A 264 1.77 28.10 42.91
CA ALA A 264 1.98 27.46 41.61
C ALA A 264 2.82 28.34 40.67
N SER A 265 3.11 27.83 39.48
CA SER A 265 3.60 28.62 38.35
C SER A 265 2.47 28.82 37.36
N SER A 266 2.29 30.03 36.82
CA SER A 266 1.17 30.35 35.93
C SER A 266 1.59 31.20 34.74
N ILE A 267 1.02 30.92 33.58
CA ILE A 267 1.12 31.75 32.37
C ILE A 267 -0.29 32.06 31.83
N LEU A 268 -0.47 33.28 31.32
CA LEU A 268 -1.76 33.73 30.78
C LEU A 268 -2.09 33.06 29.44
N ALA A 269 -1.09 32.88 28.58
CA ALA A 269 -1.25 32.24 27.30
C ALA A 269 0.06 31.61 26.83
N TRP A 270 -0.06 30.46 26.16
CA TRP A 270 0.96 29.82 25.36
C TRP A 270 0.31 29.44 24.03
N LEU A 271 0.83 29.99 22.94
CA LEU A 271 0.18 29.96 21.62
C LEU A 271 1.12 29.32 20.60
N GLY A 272 0.73 28.18 20.03
CA GLY A 272 1.45 27.50 18.98
C GLY A 272 1.33 28.17 17.60
N GLY A 273 0.36 29.08 17.44
CA GLY A 273 0.04 29.73 16.16
C GLY A 273 -0.84 28.86 15.26
N SER A 274 -1.65 29.49 14.40
CA SER A 274 -2.66 28.79 13.59
C SER A 274 -2.10 28.02 12.39
N LYS A 275 -0.84 28.28 12.01
CA LYS A 275 -0.18 27.66 10.85
C LYS A 275 1.18 27.03 11.18
N ASN A 276 1.69 27.26 12.38
CA ASN A 276 3.01 26.75 12.77
C ASN A 276 2.85 25.41 13.48
N ILE A 277 3.72 24.48 13.14
CA ILE A 277 3.81 23.19 13.81
C ILE A 277 4.56 23.40 15.11
N THR A 278 3.89 23.11 16.22
CA THR A 278 4.51 23.06 17.53
C THR A 278 4.98 21.64 17.80
N GLY A 279 6.22 21.51 18.27
CA GLY A 279 6.79 20.21 18.57
C GLY A 279 7.23 19.45 17.31
N GLN A 280 7.83 20.12 16.31
CA GLN A 280 8.13 19.51 15.01
C GLN A 280 9.10 18.33 15.14
N ARG A 281 8.75 17.20 14.51
CA ARG A 281 9.61 16.02 14.44
C ARG A 281 10.76 16.20 13.45
N ASN A 282 11.79 15.38 13.60
CA ASN A 282 12.82 15.24 12.57
C ASN A 282 12.26 14.53 11.32
N PHE A 283 11.39 13.53 11.53
CA PHE A 283 10.68 12.80 10.49
C PHE A 283 9.18 12.93 10.72
N GLU A 284 8.41 13.29 9.69
CA GLU A 284 6.94 13.23 9.78
C GLU A 284 6.47 11.80 10.09
N GLY A 285 7.17 10.82 9.52
CA GLY A 285 6.96 9.39 9.72
C GLY A 285 5.89 8.82 8.79
N TYR A 286 5.86 7.49 8.68
CA TYR A 286 4.90 6.75 7.86
C TYR A 286 4.31 5.58 8.64
N ARG A 287 3.26 4.94 8.09
CA ARG A 287 2.64 3.76 8.70
C ARG A 287 2.79 2.57 7.77
N ILE A 288 3.38 1.48 8.28
CA ILE A 288 3.54 0.23 7.52
C ILE A 288 2.17 -0.34 7.15
N HIS A 289 1.21 -0.23 8.07
CA HIS A 289 -0.18 -0.59 7.85
C HIS A 289 -1.09 0.58 8.19
N THR A 290 -2.21 0.67 7.48
CA THR A 290 -3.30 1.62 7.78
C THR A 290 -4.57 0.87 8.18
N GLU A 291 -5.56 1.60 8.70
CA GLU A 291 -6.91 1.08 9.00
C GLU A 291 -7.57 0.42 7.77
N ASN A 292 -7.17 0.82 6.57
CA ASN A 292 -7.69 0.29 5.30
C ASN A 292 -6.90 -0.92 4.78
N THR A 293 -5.91 -1.41 5.53
CA THR A 293 -5.14 -2.59 5.13
C THR A 293 -6.07 -3.80 5.09
N LEU A 294 -6.09 -4.48 3.95
CA LEU A 294 -6.90 -5.69 3.75
C LEU A 294 -6.61 -6.71 4.86
N ASP A 295 -7.66 -7.31 5.41
CA ASP A 295 -7.61 -8.29 6.51
C ASP A 295 -7.11 -7.76 7.88
N ILE A 296 -6.93 -6.45 8.08
CA ILE A 296 -6.48 -5.92 9.38
C ILE A 296 -7.49 -6.18 10.51
N ASP A 297 -8.78 -6.24 10.20
CA ASP A 297 -9.86 -6.54 11.14
C ASP A 297 -9.76 -7.94 11.77
N ARG A 298 -8.94 -8.83 11.20
CA ARG A 298 -8.70 -10.17 11.75
C ARG A 298 -7.84 -10.14 13.00
N PHE A 299 -7.08 -9.08 13.20
CA PHE A 299 -6.25 -8.90 14.38
C PHE A 299 -7.04 -8.28 15.53
N PRO A 300 -6.74 -8.59 16.79
CA PRO A 300 -7.31 -7.88 17.94
C PRO A 300 -6.97 -6.37 17.87
N GLU A 301 -7.87 -5.50 18.33
CA GLU A 301 -7.71 -4.04 18.25
C GLU A 301 -6.33 -3.50 18.67
N ALA A 302 -5.76 -3.91 19.81
CA ALA A 302 -4.41 -3.42 20.17
C ALA A 302 -3.29 -3.95 19.27
N CYS A 303 -3.47 -5.11 18.61
CA CYS A 303 -2.56 -5.52 17.55
C CYS A 303 -2.73 -4.63 16.32
N GLN A 304 -3.96 -4.26 15.95
CA GLN A 304 -4.20 -3.27 14.89
C GLN A 304 -3.53 -1.94 15.23
N ASN A 305 -3.70 -1.42 16.46
CA ASN A 305 -3.03 -0.20 16.94
C ASN A 305 -1.50 -0.30 16.85
N ALA A 306 -0.92 -1.46 17.19
CA ALA A 306 0.51 -1.69 17.08
C ALA A 306 0.96 -1.74 15.61
N LEU A 307 0.23 -2.43 14.74
CA LEU A 307 0.52 -2.55 13.31
C LEU A 307 0.42 -1.19 12.60
N THR A 308 -0.56 -0.37 12.98
CA THR A 308 -0.77 0.96 12.40
C THR A 308 0.04 2.06 13.10
N ALA A 309 0.82 1.75 14.13
CA ALA A 309 1.64 2.73 14.83
C ALA A 309 2.62 3.45 13.87
N LEU A 310 2.81 4.75 14.10
CA LEU A 310 3.67 5.58 13.28
C LEU A 310 5.15 5.19 13.44
N VAL A 311 5.82 4.96 12.32
CA VAL A 311 7.26 4.74 12.23
C VAL A 311 7.93 6.08 11.90
N ARG A 312 8.72 6.60 12.85
CA ARG A 312 9.44 7.87 12.72
C ARG A 312 10.81 7.65 12.07
N CYS A 313 10.79 7.28 10.80
CA CYS A 313 11.97 7.05 9.96
C CYS A 313 11.90 7.88 8.68
N ASP A 314 13.01 7.90 7.94
CA ASP A 314 13.04 8.41 6.57
C ASP A 314 12.02 7.66 5.69
N ASN A 315 11.18 8.40 4.95
CA ASN A 315 10.10 7.85 4.12
C ASN A 315 10.62 6.90 3.04
N TYR A 316 11.90 7.01 2.64
CA TYR A 316 12.49 6.10 1.67
C TYR A 316 12.47 4.63 2.14
N THR A 317 12.39 4.40 3.45
CA THR A 317 12.35 3.05 4.04
C THR A 317 10.96 2.41 4.00
N GLU A 318 9.89 3.16 3.69
CA GLU A 318 8.50 2.66 3.66
C GLU A 318 8.31 1.53 2.64
N GLU A 319 9.00 1.62 1.50
CA GLU A 319 8.87 0.66 0.39
C GLU A 319 9.65 -0.64 0.62
N TRP A 320 10.42 -0.76 1.71
CA TRP A 320 11.32 -1.90 1.98
C TRP A 320 10.58 -3.10 2.57
N THR A 321 9.48 -3.48 1.93
CA THR A 321 8.51 -4.49 2.37
C THR A 321 8.78 -5.89 1.80
N LEU A 322 9.92 -6.08 1.15
CA LEU A 322 10.36 -7.36 0.58
C LEU A 322 11.84 -7.61 0.93
N PRO A 323 12.29 -8.89 1.00
CA PRO A 323 13.70 -9.20 1.19
C PRO A 323 14.53 -8.68 0.02
N SER A 324 15.32 -7.65 0.27
CA SER A 324 16.22 -7.05 -0.74
C SER A 324 17.49 -6.53 -0.08
N TYR A 325 18.57 -6.49 -0.86
CA TYR A 325 19.78 -5.76 -0.49
C TYR A 325 19.77 -4.41 -1.22
N HIS A 326 19.75 -3.32 -0.46
CA HIS A 326 19.53 -1.96 -1.00
C HIS A 326 20.80 -1.26 -1.51
N GLY A 327 21.98 -1.85 -1.29
CA GLY A 327 23.24 -1.35 -1.86
C GLY A 327 23.50 0.13 -1.55
N ILE A 328 24.08 0.84 -2.53
CA ILE A 328 24.18 2.30 -2.45
C ILE A 328 22.81 2.91 -2.73
N LEU A 329 22.37 3.78 -1.82
CA LEU A 329 21.13 4.53 -1.98
C LEU A 329 21.28 5.64 -3.05
N PRO A 330 20.19 6.07 -3.69
CA PRO A 330 20.20 7.22 -4.60
C PRO A 330 20.82 8.46 -3.95
N THR A 331 21.44 9.33 -4.76
CA THR A 331 22.20 10.50 -4.27
C THR A 331 21.35 11.55 -3.57
N ASP A 332 20.04 11.54 -3.81
CA ASP A 332 19.03 12.39 -3.18
C ASP A 332 18.56 11.86 -1.82
N VAL A 333 18.92 10.62 -1.46
CA VAL A 333 18.60 10.02 -0.17
C VAL A 333 19.79 10.19 0.77
N ASP A 334 19.56 10.84 1.91
CA ASP A 334 20.58 10.95 2.94
C ASP A 334 20.73 9.62 3.71
N VAL A 335 21.89 8.98 3.61
CA VAL A 335 22.16 7.76 4.40
C VAL A 335 22.13 8.06 5.90
N GLY A 336 22.50 9.28 6.31
CA GLY A 336 22.44 9.72 7.69
C GLY A 336 21.01 9.73 8.26
N SER A 337 20.01 10.10 7.47
CA SER A 337 18.60 10.11 7.89
C SER A 337 18.05 8.69 8.06
N VAL A 338 18.38 7.77 7.14
CA VAL A 338 18.03 6.35 7.25
C VAL A 338 18.67 5.71 8.49
N CYS A 339 19.89 6.13 8.83
CA CYS A 339 20.68 5.62 9.94
C CYS A 339 20.54 6.41 11.24
N ASP A 340 19.53 7.28 11.32
CA ASP A 340 19.23 8.04 12.53
C ASP A 340 18.89 7.11 13.70
N GLU A 341 19.45 7.40 14.88
CA GLU A 341 19.22 6.58 16.08
C GLU A 341 17.75 6.59 16.52
N GLY A 342 17.02 7.69 16.26
CA GLY A 342 15.59 7.82 16.50
C GLY A 342 14.77 6.94 15.58
N CYS A 343 15.16 6.81 14.31
CA CYS A 343 14.54 5.86 13.38
C CYS A 343 14.73 4.41 13.84
N ALA A 344 15.97 4.01 14.16
CA ALA A 344 16.26 2.66 14.64
C ALA A 344 15.46 2.32 15.92
N ARG A 345 15.32 3.30 16.82
CA ARG A 345 14.50 3.16 18.03
C ARG A 345 13.01 3.03 17.70
N SER A 346 12.47 3.89 16.84
CA SER A 346 11.07 3.83 16.43
C SER A 346 10.69 2.50 15.80
N MET A 347 11.58 1.91 14.98
CA MET A 347 11.36 0.58 14.40
C MET A 347 11.42 -0.54 15.45
N SER A 348 12.32 -0.42 16.43
CA SER A 348 12.39 -1.36 17.55
C SER A 348 11.12 -1.32 18.41
N ASP A 349 10.61 -0.12 18.68
CA ASP A 349 9.40 0.09 19.47
C ASP A 349 8.17 -0.47 18.76
N TRP A 350 8.03 -0.19 17.45
CA TRP A 350 6.98 -0.76 16.61
C TRP A 350 6.99 -2.30 16.66
N ARG A 351 8.16 -2.93 16.44
CA ARG A 351 8.29 -4.39 16.49
C ARG A 351 7.97 -4.96 17.87
N SER A 352 8.48 -4.33 18.92
CA SER A 352 8.21 -4.74 20.31
C SER A 352 6.70 -4.68 20.64
N ALA A 353 6.01 -3.65 20.16
CA ALA A 353 4.56 -3.54 20.28
C ALA A 353 3.84 -4.65 19.49
N VAL A 354 4.19 -4.84 18.22
CA VAL A 354 3.60 -5.90 17.37
C VAL A 354 3.81 -7.29 17.99
N ASP A 355 5.03 -7.63 18.41
CA ASP A 355 5.33 -8.91 19.08
C ASP A 355 4.52 -9.07 20.37
N THR A 356 4.34 -7.98 21.13
CA THR A 356 3.61 -8.00 22.40
C THR A 356 2.09 -8.13 22.23
N TYR A 357 1.50 -7.49 21.23
CA TYR A 357 0.04 -7.37 21.08
C TYR A 357 -0.56 -8.28 20.01
N CYS A 358 0.23 -8.66 19.00
CA CYS A 358 -0.18 -9.59 17.95
C CYS A 358 0.19 -11.03 18.29
N GLY A 359 1.26 -11.25 19.06
CA GLY A 359 1.73 -12.60 19.41
C GLY A 359 1.96 -13.45 18.16
N ASN A 360 1.32 -14.63 18.10
CA ASN A 360 1.42 -15.55 16.96
C ASN A 360 0.35 -15.30 15.87
N ALA A 361 -0.32 -14.15 15.87
CA ALA A 361 -1.30 -13.84 14.85
C ALA A 361 -0.66 -13.75 13.45
N THR A 362 -1.38 -14.26 12.46
CA THR A 362 -0.92 -14.31 11.07
C THR A 362 -1.94 -13.71 10.13
N TRP A 363 -1.44 -13.16 9.03
CA TRP A 363 -2.23 -12.78 7.85
C TRP A 363 -2.85 -14.03 7.19
N HIS A 364 -3.75 -13.85 6.22
CA HIS A 364 -4.42 -14.97 5.52
C HIS A 364 -3.43 -15.94 4.86
N ASN A 365 -2.34 -15.40 4.31
CA ASN A 365 -1.26 -16.16 3.68
C ASN A 365 -0.34 -16.87 4.69
N GLY A 366 -0.68 -16.86 5.98
CA GLY A 366 0.10 -17.48 7.05
C GLY A 366 1.35 -16.71 7.46
N ALA A 367 1.60 -15.52 6.90
CA ALA A 367 2.72 -14.68 7.32
C ALA A 367 2.48 -14.08 8.71
N ALA A 368 3.53 -13.96 9.53
CA ALA A 368 3.44 -13.31 10.84
C ALA A 368 3.03 -11.83 10.71
N ALA A 369 2.28 -11.31 11.69
CA ALA A 369 1.78 -9.94 11.68
C ALA A 369 2.86 -8.89 11.38
N GLY A 370 4.03 -9.00 12.02
CA GLY A 370 5.15 -8.06 11.91
C GLY A 370 6.11 -8.28 10.74
N VAL A 371 5.78 -9.14 9.77
CA VAL A 371 6.70 -9.55 8.69
C VAL A 371 7.19 -8.37 7.84
N LEU A 372 6.36 -7.36 7.58
CA LEU A 372 6.76 -6.20 6.76
C LEU A 372 7.75 -5.28 7.50
N GLY A 373 7.49 -4.94 8.76
CA GLY A 373 8.47 -4.26 9.60
C GLY A 373 9.73 -5.10 9.82
N SER A 374 9.59 -6.44 9.72
CA SER A 374 10.62 -7.45 9.46
C SER A 374 11.68 -7.01 8.46
N PHE A 375 11.22 -6.84 7.22
CA PHE A 375 12.03 -6.45 6.07
C PHE A 375 12.61 -5.05 6.21
N ILE A 376 11.78 -4.08 6.61
CA ILE A 376 12.19 -2.67 6.70
C ILE A 376 13.41 -2.53 7.61
N SER A 377 13.34 -2.98 8.87
CA SER A 377 14.52 -2.82 9.73
C SER A 377 15.66 -3.80 9.43
N GLN A 378 15.42 -4.89 8.69
CA GLN A 378 16.56 -5.64 8.11
C GLN A 378 17.30 -4.77 7.10
N GLY A 379 16.57 -4.11 6.18
CA GLY A 379 17.13 -3.15 5.22
C GLY A 379 17.86 -1.98 5.87
N ILE A 380 17.33 -1.45 6.99
CA ILE A 380 17.99 -0.39 7.78
C ILE A 380 19.30 -0.91 8.41
N ASN A 381 19.26 -2.04 9.11
CA ASN A 381 20.46 -2.64 9.73
C ASN A 381 21.57 -2.89 8.69
N GLU A 382 21.14 -3.37 7.54
CA GLU A 382 21.99 -3.56 6.38
C GLU A 382 22.56 -2.21 5.91
N THR A 383 21.75 -1.23 5.57
CA THR A 383 22.22 0.07 5.08
C THR A 383 23.18 0.76 6.07
N CYS A 384 22.92 0.65 7.36
CA CYS A 384 23.62 1.36 8.42
C CYS A 384 24.84 0.64 8.99
N GLN A 385 25.24 -0.49 8.39
CA GLN A 385 26.47 -1.17 8.76
C GLN A 385 27.68 -0.26 8.47
N THR A 386 28.52 -0.02 9.47
CA THR A 386 29.76 0.75 9.33
C THR A 386 30.99 -0.11 9.51
N ASP A 387 32.07 0.29 8.85
CA ASP A 387 33.39 -0.28 9.07
C ASP A 387 33.94 0.14 10.43
N LYS A 388 34.33 -0.84 11.25
CA LYS A 388 34.77 -0.59 12.63
C LYS A 388 36.06 0.22 12.75
N LYS A 389 36.87 0.28 11.68
CA LYS A 389 38.17 0.98 11.70
C LYS A 389 38.04 2.42 11.24
N THR A 390 37.25 2.66 10.20
CA THR A 390 37.15 3.97 9.53
C THR A 390 35.86 4.71 9.87
N GLY A 391 34.83 4.03 10.38
CA GLY A 391 33.51 4.61 10.63
C GLY A 391 32.68 4.89 9.37
N LYS A 392 33.19 4.56 8.18
CA LYS A 392 32.47 4.73 6.91
C LYS A 392 31.40 3.66 6.73
N TYR A 393 30.34 4.00 5.99
CA TYR A 393 29.30 3.04 5.65
C TYR A 393 29.86 1.92 4.77
N CYS A 394 29.46 0.69 5.08
CA CYS A 394 29.96 -0.48 4.40
C CYS A 394 29.52 -0.57 2.95
N ASN A 395 28.35 -0.01 2.58
CA ASN A 395 27.90 0.00 1.20
C ASN A 395 28.85 0.82 0.31
N ASP A 396 29.38 1.95 0.79
CA ASP A 396 30.39 2.75 0.08
C ASP A 396 31.72 2.02 -0.09
N ILE A 397 32.12 1.25 0.92
CA ILE A 397 33.35 0.45 0.88
C ILE A 397 33.20 -0.69 -0.13
N ILE A 398 32.09 -1.44 -0.04
CA ILE A 398 31.81 -2.60 -0.89
C ILE A 398 31.64 -2.18 -2.35
N TYR A 399 30.99 -1.05 -2.62
CA TYR A 399 30.83 -0.52 -3.97
C TYR A 399 32.15 -0.22 -4.67
N ASN A 400 33.19 0.14 -3.91
CA ASN A 400 34.53 0.43 -4.42
C ASN A 400 35.41 -0.83 -4.54
N PHE A 401 34.87 -2.02 -4.34
CA PHE A 401 35.60 -3.27 -4.54
C PHE A 401 35.92 -3.52 -6.02
N THR A 402 36.94 -4.34 -6.23
CA THR A 402 37.40 -4.70 -7.56
C THR A 402 36.36 -5.60 -8.25
N LEU A 403 35.80 -5.14 -9.37
CA LEU A 403 34.91 -5.94 -10.22
C LEU A 403 35.61 -7.25 -10.62
N SER A 404 35.06 -8.37 -10.16
CA SER A 404 35.62 -9.71 -10.35
C SER A 404 34.58 -10.63 -10.98
N GLU A 405 34.97 -11.40 -11.99
CA GLU A 405 34.08 -12.33 -12.72
C GLU A 405 33.57 -13.49 -11.84
N SER A 406 34.25 -13.79 -10.73
CA SER A 406 33.82 -14.79 -9.76
C SER A 406 34.37 -14.49 -8.37
N ILE A 407 33.74 -15.06 -7.33
CA ILE A 407 34.18 -14.90 -5.93
C ILE A 407 35.62 -15.42 -5.73
N ASP A 408 36.04 -16.44 -6.48
CA ASP A 408 37.39 -16.99 -6.36
C ASP A 408 38.48 -16.00 -6.80
N LYS A 409 38.17 -15.16 -7.79
CA LYS A 409 39.06 -14.13 -8.31
C LYS A 409 39.09 -12.85 -7.47
N MET A 410 38.16 -12.72 -6.51
CA MET A 410 38.06 -11.54 -5.66
C MET A 410 39.33 -11.36 -4.78
N PRO A 411 39.84 -10.13 -4.60
CA PRO A 411 40.99 -9.86 -3.74
C PRO A 411 40.74 -10.31 -2.28
N THR A 412 41.76 -10.92 -1.65
CA THR A 412 41.62 -11.46 -0.28
C THR A 412 41.26 -10.37 0.74
N ASN A 413 41.81 -9.17 0.59
CA ASN A 413 41.53 -8.03 1.47
C ASN A 413 40.08 -7.52 1.37
N GLU A 414 39.44 -7.66 0.21
CA GLU A 414 38.04 -7.27 -0.01
C GLU A 414 37.09 -8.37 0.47
N LEU A 415 37.35 -9.63 0.08
CA LEU A 415 36.58 -10.80 0.52
C LEU A 415 36.60 -10.96 2.05
N CYS A 416 37.75 -10.71 2.66
CA CYS A 416 37.94 -10.79 4.11
C CYS A 416 37.75 -9.45 4.83
N SER A 417 37.20 -8.45 4.16
CA SER A 417 36.92 -7.16 4.80
C SER A 417 35.86 -7.31 5.90
N ASP A 418 35.98 -6.50 6.94
CA ASP A 418 35.01 -6.48 8.04
C ASP A 418 33.60 -6.12 7.55
N CYS A 419 33.51 -5.25 6.53
CA CYS A 419 32.25 -4.89 5.90
C CYS A 419 31.60 -6.04 5.14
N TYR A 420 32.32 -6.72 4.26
CA TYR A 420 31.75 -7.78 3.41
C TYR A 420 31.41 -9.03 4.22
N VAL A 421 32.32 -9.48 5.08
CA VAL A 421 32.06 -10.61 5.99
C VAL A 421 30.96 -10.28 6.97
N GLY A 422 30.95 -9.06 7.53
CA GLY A 422 29.90 -8.60 8.43
C GLY A 422 28.53 -8.58 7.76
N ARG A 423 28.46 -8.14 6.49
CA ARG A 423 27.24 -8.12 5.68
C ARG A 423 26.68 -9.52 5.50
N LEU A 424 27.50 -10.42 4.98
CA LEU A 424 27.07 -11.80 4.69
C LEU A 424 26.62 -12.53 5.96
N LYS A 425 27.29 -12.29 7.11
CA LYS A 425 26.85 -12.81 8.41
C LYS A 425 25.51 -12.23 8.86
N MET A 426 25.32 -10.92 8.68
CA MET A 426 24.06 -10.25 9.02
C MET A 426 22.90 -10.78 8.18
N MET A 427 23.12 -10.95 6.88
CA MET A 427 22.14 -11.53 5.97
C MET A 427 21.84 -12.98 6.35
N GLN A 428 22.87 -13.81 6.56
CA GLN A 428 22.70 -15.21 6.97
C GLN A 428 21.94 -15.36 8.31
N ALA A 429 22.14 -14.43 9.25
CA ALA A 429 21.49 -14.48 10.55
C ALA A 429 19.99 -14.15 10.52
N SER A 430 19.49 -13.58 9.41
CA SER A 430 18.14 -13.05 9.30
C SER A 430 17.33 -13.75 8.20
N PRO A 431 16.15 -14.34 8.50
CA PRO A 431 15.26 -14.90 7.49
C PRO A 431 14.61 -13.81 6.61
N PHE A 432 14.74 -12.54 7.00
CA PHE A 432 14.18 -11.39 6.28
C PHE A 432 15.17 -10.77 5.28
N SER A 433 16.37 -11.33 5.14
CA SER A 433 17.36 -10.86 4.16
C SER A 433 17.20 -11.59 2.82
N SER A 434 17.91 -11.10 1.79
CA SER A 434 17.99 -11.76 0.48
C SER A 434 18.95 -12.95 0.43
N TYR A 435 19.46 -13.43 1.57
CA TYR A 435 20.46 -14.51 1.64
C TYR A 435 19.99 -15.84 1.03
N ASN A 436 18.73 -16.23 1.29
CA ASN A 436 18.16 -17.49 0.82
C ASN A 436 17.68 -17.43 -0.64
N ARG A 437 17.56 -16.24 -1.25
CA ARG A 437 17.06 -16.05 -2.62
C ARG A 437 18.14 -16.11 -3.67
N ASN A 438 19.39 -15.98 -3.27
CA ASN A 438 20.52 -15.97 -4.19
C ASN A 438 21.65 -16.85 -3.64
N LEU A 439 21.87 -17.99 -4.31
CA LEU A 439 22.94 -18.94 -3.98
C LEU A 439 24.33 -18.29 -3.95
N PHE A 440 24.50 -17.15 -4.62
CA PHE A 440 25.71 -16.33 -4.56
C PHE A 440 26.11 -15.93 -3.14
N HIS A 441 25.16 -15.48 -2.29
CA HIS A 441 25.50 -15.01 -0.94
C HIS A 441 25.96 -16.15 -0.03
N GLU A 442 25.37 -17.32 -0.20
CA GLU A 442 25.78 -18.55 0.49
C GLU A 442 27.18 -18.99 0.06
N ASP A 443 27.44 -19.06 -1.26
CA ASP A 443 28.78 -19.38 -1.79
C ASP A 443 29.83 -18.37 -1.33
N ALA A 444 29.50 -17.07 -1.37
CA ALA A 444 30.38 -16.00 -0.91
C ALA A 444 30.76 -16.16 0.56
N LEU A 445 29.79 -16.47 1.44
CA LEU A 445 30.09 -16.66 2.86
C LEU A 445 30.89 -17.96 3.10
N LYS A 446 30.58 -19.06 2.41
CA LYS A 446 31.36 -20.31 2.49
C LYS A 446 32.81 -20.08 2.09
N LYS A 447 33.05 -19.36 1.00
CA LYS A 447 34.39 -19.01 0.53
C LYS A 447 35.10 -18.07 1.49
N ALA A 448 34.43 -17.06 2.03
CA ALA A 448 34.99 -16.18 3.05
C ALA A 448 35.36 -16.95 4.32
N VAL A 449 34.52 -17.88 4.80
CA VAL A 449 34.82 -18.71 5.98
C VAL A 449 36.12 -19.49 5.80
N LYS A 450 36.30 -20.11 4.62
CA LYS A 450 37.50 -20.89 4.30
C LYS A 450 38.74 -20.01 4.10
N ARG A 451 38.65 -18.96 3.27
CA ARG A 451 39.81 -18.14 2.85
C ARG A 451 40.24 -17.14 3.92
N CYS A 452 39.31 -16.67 4.75
CA CYS A 452 39.55 -15.69 5.81
C CYS A 452 39.75 -16.33 7.19
N SER A 453 39.82 -17.67 7.27
CA SER A 453 40.03 -18.43 8.53
C SER A 453 39.00 -18.10 9.62
N LEU A 454 37.73 -17.92 9.24
CA LEU A 454 36.66 -17.61 10.19
C LEU A 454 36.18 -18.90 10.88
N SER A 455 36.14 -18.91 12.21
CA SER A 455 35.68 -20.06 12.99
C SER A 455 34.22 -19.90 13.42
N ASN A 456 33.47 -21.01 13.45
CA ASN A 456 32.09 -21.09 13.96
C ASN A 456 31.09 -20.13 13.30
N VAL A 457 31.20 -19.92 11.99
CA VAL A 457 30.26 -19.08 11.22
C VAL A 457 29.28 -19.99 10.47
N PRO A 458 27.98 -19.98 10.80
CA PRO A 458 26.97 -20.69 10.03
C PRO A 458 26.88 -20.09 8.62
N THR A 459 26.71 -20.95 7.61
CA THR A 459 26.60 -20.54 6.20
C THR A 459 25.30 -20.99 5.56
N THR A 460 24.55 -21.88 6.21
CA THR A 460 23.25 -22.33 5.71
C THR A 460 22.22 -21.20 5.84
N PRO A 461 21.38 -20.97 4.82
CA PRO A 461 20.30 -20.01 4.91
C PRO A 461 19.34 -20.32 6.06
N LYS A 462 18.70 -19.29 6.60
CA LYS A 462 17.55 -19.45 7.50
C LYS A 462 16.29 -19.74 6.69
N ASP A 463 15.39 -20.51 7.29
CA ASP A 463 14.09 -20.81 6.68
C ASP A 463 13.30 -19.53 6.41
N SER A 464 12.50 -19.56 5.35
CA SER A 464 11.63 -18.43 4.98
C SER A 464 10.71 -18.08 6.17
N PRO A 465 10.48 -16.78 6.43
CA PRO A 465 9.51 -16.35 7.44
C PRO A 465 8.06 -16.58 7.00
N PHE A 466 7.86 -16.90 5.72
CA PHE A 466 6.59 -17.38 5.20
C PHE A 466 6.53 -18.90 5.39
N PRO A 467 5.38 -19.47 5.78
CA PRO A 467 5.20 -20.91 5.74
C PRO A 467 5.60 -21.42 4.35
N SER A 468 6.23 -22.58 4.29
CA SER A 468 6.35 -23.30 3.02
C SER A 468 4.95 -23.36 2.43
N GLU A 469 4.74 -22.80 1.24
CA GLU A 469 3.48 -23.00 0.54
C GLU A 469 3.17 -24.50 0.62
N PRO A 470 1.95 -24.90 1.02
CA PRO A 470 1.56 -26.28 0.81
C PRO A 470 1.90 -26.57 -0.64
N SER A 471 2.73 -27.59 -0.88
CA SER A 471 2.90 -28.08 -2.23
C SER A 471 1.57 -28.70 -2.62
N GLU A 472 0.61 -27.87 -3.00
CA GLU A 472 -0.46 -28.32 -3.86
C GLU A 472 0.26 -29.02 -5.02
N PRO A 473 -0.14 -30.25 -5.35
CA PRO A 473 0.52 -30.99 -6.43
C PRO A 473 0.50 -30.07 -7.65
N ARG A 474 1.70 -29.65 -8.10
CA ARG A 474 1.83 -28.73 -9.24
C ARG A 474 0.97 -29.28 -10.36
N PHE A 475 -0.08 -28.55 -10.69
CA PHE A 475 -1.05 -28.97 -11.68
C PHE A 475 -0.31 -29.12 -13.01
N CYS A 476 -0.09 -30.37 -13.41
CA CYS A 476 0.57 -30.69 -14.65
C CYS A 476 -0.48 -31.09 -15.66
N LEU A 477 -0.85 -30.15 -16.55
CA LEU A 477 -1.96 -30.31 -17.50
C LEU A 477 -1.80 -31.54 -18.40
N SER A 478 -0.57 -31.92 -18.76
CA SER A 478 -0.29 -33.12 -19.55
C SER A 478 -0.35 -34.42 -18.75
N GLY A 479 -0.30 -34.33 -17.42
CA GLY A 479 -0.07 -35.47 -16.52
C GLY A 479 1.34 -36.08 -16.63
N VAL A 480 2.23 -35.53 -17.44
CA VAL A 480 3.58 -36.04 -17.69
C VAL A 480 4.59 -35.19 -16.93
N THR A 481 5.22 -35.77 -15.92
CA THR A 481 6.32 -35.14 -15.18
C THR A 481 7.65 -35.79 -15.52
N TYR A 482 8.73 -35.02 -15.45
CA TYR A 482 10.08 -35.49 -15.68
C TYR A 482 11.03 -34.90 -14.63
N THR A 483 11.99 -35.69 -14.18
CA THR A 483 13.06 -35.22 -13.30
C THR A 483 14.30 -34.97 -14.14
N THR A 484 14.80 -33.74 -14.14
CA THR A 484 15.96 -33.32 -14.92
C THR A 484 17.22 -34.12 -14.57
N GLN A 485 18.00 -34.45 -15.60
CA GLN A 485 19.26 -35.17 -15.53
C GLN A 485 20.40 -34.27 -16.00
N ALA A 486 21.64 -34.60 -15.59
CA ALA A 486 22.82 -33.86 -16.03
C ALA A 486 22.94 -33.85 -17.56
N GLY A 487 23.01 -32.64 -18.14
CA GLY A 487 23.11 -32.41 -19.59
C GLY A 487 21.76 -32.23 -20.31
N ASP A 488 20.64 -32.24 -19.60
CA ASP A 488 19.34 -31.90 -20.18
C ASP A 488 19.25 -30.41 -20.54
N THR A 489 18.63 -30.16 -21.69
CA THR A 489 18.28 -28.82 -22.21
C THR A 489 16.82 -28.77 -22.63
N CYS A 490 16.24 -27.56 -22.71
CA CYS A 490 14.85 -27.39 -23.18
C CYS A 490 14.66 -28.01 -24.56
N ASP A 491 15.63 -27.85 -25.48
CA ASP A 491 15.57 -28.41 -26.83
C ASP A 491 15.65 -29.93 -26.85
N SER A 492 16.55 -30.51 -26.07
CA SER A 492 16.70 -31.97 -26.00
C SER A 492 15.43 -32.64 -25.46
N LEU A 493 14.79 -32.02 -24.46
CA LEU A 493 13.55 -32.50 -23.87
C LEU A 493 12.34 -32.20 -24.77
N ALA A 494 12.31 -31.05 -25.43
CA ALA A 494 11.26 -30.67 -26.38
C ALA A 494 11.17 -31.65 -27.55
N LEU A 495 12.30 -32.03 -28.14
CA LEU A 495 12.36 -33.06 -29.17
C LEU A 495 11.93 -34.43 -28.65
N LYS A 496 12.41 -34.81 -27.45
CA LYS A 496 12.10 -36.11 -26.82
C LYS A 496 10.62 -36.28 -26.51
N TYR A 497 9.96 -35.24 -26.02
CA TYR A 497 8.55 -35.28 -25.60
C TYR A 497 7.59 -34.71 -26.64
N SER A 498 8.09 -34.24 -27.79
CA SER A 498 7.30 -33.59 -28.84
C SER A 498 6.48 -32.41 -28.29
N VAL A 499 7.16 -31.45 -27.68
CA VAL A 499 6.61 -30.23 -27.07
C VAL A 499 7.44 -29.02 -27.50
N SER A 500 7.00 -27.79 -27.20
CA SER A 500 7.82 -26.59 -27.42
C SER A 500 8.85 -26.38 -26.30
N SER A 501 10.09 -26.02 -26.67
CA SER A 501 11.13 -25.62 -25.71
C SER A 501 10.70 -24.46 -24.84
N ALA A 502 10.07 -23.46 -25.46
CA ALA A 502 9.55 -22.29 -24.76
C ALA A 502 8.44 -22.67 -23.77
N ALA A 503 7.58 -23.63 -24.13
CA ALA A 503 6.53 -24.10 -23.24
C ALA A 503 7.10 -24.87 -22.03
N ILE A 504 8.21 -25.61 -22.20
CA ILE A 504 8.93 -26.23 -21.07
C ILE A 504 9.44 -25.13 -20.14
N PHE A 505 10.12 -24.12 -20.67
CA PHE A 505 10.67 -23.01 -19.88
C PHE A 505 9.57 -22.23 -19.13
N ILE A 506 8.55 -21.79 -19.86
CA ILE A 506 7.46 -20.96 -19.33
C ILE A 506 6.60 -21.74 -18.32
N GLY A 507 6.36 -23.03 -18.57
CA GLY A 507 5.54 -23.88 -17.70
C GLY A 507 6.24 -24.33 -16.42
N ASN A 508 7.55 -24.10 -16.27
CA ASN A 508 8.35 -24.60 -15.17
C ASN A 508 9.26 -23.51 -14.59
N PRO A 509 8.76 -22.74 -13.61
CA PRO A 509 9.49 -21.58 -13.08
C PRO A 509 10.80 -21.92 -12.37
N ASP A 510 11.04 -23.20 -12.04
CA ASP A 510 12.31 -23.67 -11.46
C ASP A 510 13.45 -23.78 -12.51
N ILE A 511 13.12 -23.67 -13.80
CA ILE A 511 14.11 -23.69 -14.88
C ILE A 511 14.67 -22.27 -15.02
N LEU A 512 15.94 -22.09 -14.60
CA LEU A 512 16.63 -20.81 -14.67
C LEU A 512 17.38 -20.60 -16.00
N ASP A 513 17.81 -21.69 -16.63
CA ASP A 513 18.54 -21.69 -17.91
C ASP A 513 18.11 -22.90 -18.76
N CYS A 514 17.66 -22.64 -19.99
CA CYS A 514 17.25 -23.69 -20.92
C CYS A 514 18.42 -24.47 -21.53
N ALA A 515 19.63 -23.91 -21.53
CA ALA A 515 20.82 -24.51 -22.11
C ALA A 515 21.60 -25.38 -21.11
N ASP A 516 21.34 -25.23 -19.79
CA ASP A 516 22.00 -25.97 -18.72
C ASP A 516 21.05 -26.17 -17.52
N MET A 517 20.27 -27.25 -17.53
CA MET A 517 19.31 -27.54 -16.46
C MET A 517 19.98 -28.18 -15.23
N VAL A 518 19.59 -27.70 -14.05
CA VAL A 518 20.02 -28.27 -12.76
C VAL A 518 19.44 -29.67 -12.60
N GLU A 519 20.29 -30.65 -12.25
CA GLU A 519 19.89 -32.04 -12.02
C GLU A 519 18.95 -32.18 -10.79
N GLY A 520 17.95 -33.06 -10.91
CA GLY A 520 17.06 -33.43 -9.80
C GLY A 520 15.82 -32.55 -9.63
N VAL A 521 15.54 -31.63 -10.56
CA VAL A 521 14.35 -30.76 -10.55
C VAL A 521 13.18 -31.49 -11.21
N SER A 522 12.03 -31.54 -10.53
CA SER A 522 10.80 -32.13 -11.09
C SER A 522 10.02 -31.09 -11.89
N ILE A 523 9.94 -31.30 -13.21
CA ILE A 523 9.27 -30.40 -14.17
C ILE A 523 8.05 -31.08 -14.78
N CYS A 524 7.03 -30.29 -15.11
CA CYS A 524 5.86 -30.71 -15.90
C CYS A 524 6.15 -30.55 -17.39
N MET A 525 5.91 -31.60 -18.17
CA MET A 525 5.99 -31.51 -19.62
C MET A 525 4.74 -30.84 -20.16
N PRO A 526 4.84 -29.89 -21.11
CA PRO A 526 3.67 -29.31 -21.78
C PRO A 526 2.87 -30.35 -22.57
N LEU A 527 1.70 -29.93 -23.08
CA LEU A 527 0.93 -30.75 -24.02
C LEU A 527 1.70 -30.94 -25.33
N GLN A 528 1.58 -32.13 -25.91
CA GLN A 528 2.34 -32.53 -27.09
C GLN A 528 1.82 -31.85 -28.37
N CYS A 529 2.72 -31.56 -29.29
CA CYS A 529 2.46 -30.97 -30.59
C CYS A 529 3.43 -31.52 -31.65
N LYS A 530 3.13 -31.34 -32.93
CA LYS A 530 4.12 -31.55 -34.00
C LYS A 530 5.16 -30.44 -33.90
N THR A 531 6.43 -30.81 -33.75
CA THR A 531 7.50 -29.84 -33.53
C THR A 531 8.26 -29.50 -34.81
N TYR A 532 8.79 -28.27 -34.87
CA TYR A 532 9.77 -27.84 -35.87
C TYR A 532 10.98 -27.22 -35.15
N GLU A 533 12.19 -27.60 -35.57
CA GLU A 533 13.44 -27.08 -35.01
C GLU A 533 13.98 -25.93 -35.88
N LEU A 534 14.01 -24.73 -35.31
CA LEU A 534 14.37 -23.49 -36.01
C LEU A 534 15.82 -23.50 -36.52
N GLN A 535 15.98 -23.22 -37.81
CA GLN A 535 17.28 -22.98 -38.44
C GLN A 535 17.67 -21.49 -38.34
N GLU A 536 18.96 -21.16 -38.46
CA GLU A 536 19.48 -19.78 -38.26
C GLU A 536 18.85 -18.69 -39.14
N LYS A 537 18.25 -19.07 -40.27
CA LYS A 537 17.63 -18.14 -41.24
C LYS A 537 16.12 -18.27 -41.30
N ASP A 538 15.53 -19.07 -40.42
CA ASP A 538 14.09 -19.25 -40.42
C ASP A 538 13.35 -17.99 -39.99
N THR A 539 12.24 -17.73 -40.66
CA THR A 539 11.26 -16.70 -40.36
C THR A 539 9.92 -17.40 -40.13
N CYS A 540 8.95 -16.77 -39.49
CA CYS A 540 7.62 -17.38 -39.36
C CYS A 540 7.03 -17.75 -40.72
N MET A 541 7.33 -16.96 -41.77
CA MET A 541 6.90 -17.24 -43.13
C MET A 541 7.55 -18.51 -43.70
N SER A 542 8.86 -18.70 -43.52
CA SER A 542 9.53 -19.94 -43.98
C SER A 542 9.05 -21.16 -43.22
N VAL A 543 8.89 -21.04 -41.90
CA VAL A 543 8.45 -22.15 -41.06
C VAL A 543 7.00 -22.51 -41.33
N ALA A 544 6.10 -21.52 -41.47
CA ALA A 544 4.71 -21.75 -41.84
C ALA A 544 4.58 -22.45 -43.21
N TYR A 545 5.40 -22.03 -44.19
CA TYR A 545 5.48 -22.68 -45.49
C TYR A 545 5.91 -24.15 -45.38
N PHE A 546 6.96 -24.45 -44.59
CA PHE A 546 7.42 -25.83 -44.39
C PHE A 546 6.45 -26.69 -43.56
N ALA A 547 5.73 -26.08 -42.62
CA ALA A 547 4.74 -26.74 -41.77
C ALA A 547 3.37 -26.91 -42.45
N GLY A 548 3.12 -26.23 -43.57
CA GLY A 548 1.84 -26.28 -44.28
C GLY A 548 0.71 -25.51 -43.57
N ILE A 549 1.05 -24.45 -42.84
CA ILE A 549 0.12 -23.61 -42.07
C ILE A 549 0.23 -22.13 -42.49
N GLN A 550 -0.71 -21.27 -42.07
CA GLN A 550 -0.60 -19.84 -42.31
C GLN A 550 0.44 -19.22 -41.38
N GLN A 551 1.04 -18.09 -41.80
CA GLN A 551 2.03 -17.39 -40.98
C GLN A 551 1.48 -17.00 -39.61
N ASP A 552 0.22 -16.58 -39.55
CA ASP A 552 -0.45 -16.19 -38.29
C ASP A 552 -0.68 -17.39 -37.35
N ASP A 553 -0.75 -18.62 -37.88
CA ASP A 553 -0.90 -19.83 -37.08
C ASP A 553 0.35 -20.10 -36.23
N ILE A 554 1.55 -19.76 -36.72
CA ILE A 554 2.80 -19.93 -35.94
C ILE A 554 2.71 -19.18 -34.60
N ARG A 555 2.07 -18.00 -34.58
CA ARG A 555 1.86 -17.21 -33.36
C ARG A 555 0.80 -17.83 -32.46
N LEU A 556 -0.30 -18.31 -33.03
CA LEU A 556 -1.36 -19.00 -32.27
C LEU A 556 -0.83 -20.25 -31.56
N LEU A 557 0.10 -20.95 -32.20
CA LEU A 557 0.71 -22.17 -31.68
C LEU A 557 1.90 -21.92 -30.75
N ASN A 558 2.51 -20.74 -30.83
CA ASN A 558 3.68 -20.33 -30.04
C ASN A 558 3.49 -18.87 -29.56
N PRO A 559 2.68 -18.64 -28.50
CA PRO A 559 2.25 -17.30 -28.12
C PRO A 559 3.35 -16.32 -27.70
N TRP A 560 4.58 -16.80 -27.49
CA TRP A 560 5.77 -15.99 -27.21
C TRP A 560 6.34 -15.30 -28.47
N VAL A 561 5.89 -15.70 -29.67
CA VAL A 561 6.32 -15.08 -30.93
C VAL A 561 5.61 -13.74 -31.13
N HIS A 562 6.39 -12.69 -31.33
CA HIS A 562 5.92 -11.31 -31.50
C HIS A 562 5.04 -11.16 -32.75
N GLU A 563 4.24 -10.09 -32.75
CA GLU A 563 3.31 -9.78 -33.84
C GLU A 563 3.95 -9.68 -35.22
N LEU A 564 5.13 -9.06 -35.28
CA LEU A 564 5.90 -8.93 -36.52
C LEU A 564 6.86 -10.11 -36.76
N CYS A 565 6.81 -11.17 -35.94
CA CYS A 565 7.72 -12.31 -35.97
C CYS A 565 9.22 -11.97 -35.90
N GLY A 566 9.57 -10.77 -35.42
CA GLY A 566 10.94 -10.27 -35.36
C GLY A 566 11.79 -10.92 -34.25
N ASN A 567 11.17 -11.60 -33.29
CA ASN A 567 11.85 -12.23 -32.16
C ASN A 567 12.15 -13.72 -32.35
N LEU A 568 11.75 -14.32 -33.48
CA LEU A 568 11.82 -15.78 -33.68
C LEU A 568 13.24 -16.33 -33.49
N GLN A 569 14.27 -15.61 -33.95
CA GLN A 569 15.67 -16.01 -33.82
C GLN A 569 16.29 -15.54 -32.50
N SER A 570 16.03 -14.31 -32.06
CA SER A 570 16.62 -13.77 -30.84
C SER A 570 16.13 -14.48 -29.57
N ALA A 571 14.90 -15.00 -29.58
CA ALA A 571 14.33 -15.75 -28.48
C ALA A 571 14.95 -17.14 -28.30
N THR A 572 15.59 -17.71 -29.34
CA THR A 572 16.14 -19.08 -29.27
C THR A 572 17.25 -19.26 -28.24
N ILE A 573 17.96 -18.17 -27.91
CA ILE A 573 19.02 -18.16 -26.91
C ILE A 573 18.46 -18.45 -25.51
N VAL A 574 17.22 -18.01 -25.23
CA VAL A 574 16.60 -18.08 -23.91
C VAL A 574 15.56 -19.19 -23.83
N LEU A 575 14.73 -19.34 -24.87
CA LEU A 575 13.57 -20.22 -24.88
C LEU A 575 13.80 -21.54 -25.64
N GLY A 576 14.96 -21.69 -26.29
CA GLY A 576 15.26 -22.83 -27.15
C GLY A 576 14.69 -22.70 -28.58
N ARG A 577 15.00 -23.69 -29.41
CA ARG A 577 14.78 -23.70 -30.87
C ARG A 577 13.58 -24.52 -31.33
N VAL A 578 12.97 -25.31 -30.45
CA VAL A 578 11.88 -26.23 -30.82
C VAL A 578 10.52 -25.58 -30.60
N ILE A 579 9.74 -25.46 -31.67
CA ILE A 579 8.43 -24.79 -31.66
C ILE A 579 7.31 -25.74 -32.08
N CYS A 580 6.08 -25.42 -31.71
CA CYS A 580 4.90 -26.17 -32.14
C CYS A 580 4.40 -25.72 -33.52
N THR A 581 4.00 -26.67 -34.35
CA THR A 581 3.38 -26.48 -35.68
C THR A 581 1.98 -27.07 -35.77
N THR A 582 1.51 -27.68 -34.68
CA THR A 582 0.11 -28.01 -34.42
C THR A 582 -0.27 -27.58 -33.00
N PRO A 583 -1.57 -27.46 -32.67
CA PRO A 583 -2.00 -27.17 -31.32
C PRO A 583 -1.44 -28.18 -30.30
N PRO A 584 -0.84 -27.71 -29.19
CA PRO A 584 -0.52 -28.56 -28.05
C PRO A 584 -1.80 -29.26 -27.53
N GLY A 585 -1.90 -30.59 -27.66
CA GLY A 585 -3.06 -31.36 -27.19
C GLY A 585 -3.82 -32.21 -28.23
N GLY A 586 -3.50 -32.15 -29.54
CA GLY A 586 -3.98 -33.11 -30.56
C GLY A 586 -4.20 -32.54 -31.98
N GLU A 587 -4.31 -33.33 -33.08
CA GLU A 587 -4.08 -34.78 -33.28
C GLU A 587 -2.93 -35.06 -34.27
N TYR A 588 -2.15 -36.13 -34.02
CA TYR A 588 -1.64 -36.98 -35.10
C TYR A 588 -1.54 -38.48 -34.70
N ASP A 589 -2.11 -39.30 -35.59
CA ASP A 589 -2.05 -40.75 -35.86
C ASP A 589 -2.19 -41.82 -34.76
N ARG A 590 -3.45 -42.24 -34.54
CA ARG A 590 -3.83 -43.66 -34.68
C ARG A 590 -5.15 -43.76 -35.45
N GLU A 591 -5.17 -44.59 -36.50
CA GLU A 591 -6.31 -44.89 -37.38
C GLU A 591 -7.64 -45.07 -36.63
N VAL A 592 -8.59 -44.13 -36.78
CA VAL A 592 -10.01 -44.39 -36.51
C VAL A 592 -10.89 -43.63 -37.51
N ASN A 593 -11.86 -44.37 -38.07
CA ASN A 593 -12.84 -43.93 -39.06
C ASN A 593 -13.50 -42.57 -38.78
N THR A 594 -13.68 -41.82 -39.86
CA THR A 594 -14.35 -40.52 -39.93
C THR A 594 -15.85 -40.57 -39.64
N THR A 595 -16.36 -39.54 -38.97
CA THR A 595 -17.61 -38.85 -39.37
C THR A 595 -17.50 -37.35 -39.10
N ASP A 596 -17.86 -36.57 -40.12
CA ASP A 596 -17.75 -35.11 -40.25
C ASP A 596 -18.70 -34.30 -39.34
N SER A 597 -18.17 -33.17 -38.82
CA SER A 597 -18.84 -31.86 -38.62
C SER A 597 -18.69 -31.18 -37.24
N ASP A 598 -17.51 -31.18 -36.62
CA ASP A 598 -17.19 -30.28 -35.49
C ASP A 598 -15.66 -30.06 -35.42
N PRO A 599 -15.14 -28.82 -35.36
CA PRO A 599 -13.74 -28.58 -35.02
C PRO A 599 -13.53 -29.00 -33.56
N ALA A 600 -12.84 -30.13 -33.36
CA ALA A 600 -12.68 -30.79 -32.06
C ALA A 600 -12.08 -29.92 -30.93
N TYR A 601 -11.57 -28.72 -31.22
CA TYR A 601 -10.79 -27.88 -30.30
C TYR A 601 -11.13 -26.39 -30.39
N SER A 602 -12.41 -26.06 -30.58
CA SER A 602 -12.89 -24.67 -30.53
C SER A 602 -13.69 -24.45 -29.25
N GLU A 603 -13.59 -23.27 -28.63
CA GLU A 603 -14.51 -22.88 -27.55
C GLU A 603 -15.94 -22.68 -28.06
N TYR A 604 -16.07 -22.47 -29.37
CA TYR A 604 -17.34 -22.27 -30.07
C TYR A 604 -17.74 -23.49 -30.87
N ALA A 605 -19.04 -23.77 -30.93
CA ALA A 605 -19.61 -24.72 -31.88
C ALA A 605 -20.00 -24.03 -33.20
N ASP A 606 -19.94 -24.76 -34.30
CA ASP A 606 -20.29 -24.25 -35.63
C ASP A 606 -21.80 -23.97 -35.78
N LYS A 607 -22.66 -24.71 -35.06
CA LYS A 607 -24.12 -24.56 -35.11
C LYS A 607 -24.77 -24.91 -33.77
N ALA A 608 -25.89 -24.27 -33.47
CA ALA A 608 -26.66 -24.57 -32.27
C ALA A 608 -27.41 -25.90 -32.42
N VAL A 609 -27.46 -26.69 -31.36
CA VAL A 609 -28.22 -27.95 -31.29
C VAL A 609 -29.11 -27.95 -30.05
N PRO A 610 -30.27 -28.64 -30.06
CA PRO A 610 -31.13 -28.75 -28.87
C PRO A 610 -30.39 -29.43 -27.70
N PRO A 611 -30.71 -29.06 -26.43
CA PRO A 611 -30.16 -29.76 -25.28
C PRO A 611 -30.63 -31.24 -25.25
N PRO A 612 -29.91 -32.14 -24.57
CA PRO A 612 -30.28 -33.55 -24.46
C PRO A 612 -31.73 -33.74 -23.98
N GLY A 613 -32.43 -34.72 -24.55
CA GLY A 613 -33.84 -34.97 -24.20
C GLY A 613 -34.02 -35.27 -22.71
N GLY A 614 -34.79 -34.44 -22.00
CA GLY A 614 -35.02 -34.54 -20.55
C GLY A 614 -34.08 -33.69 -19.69
N ALA A 615 -33.14 -32.95 -20.29
CA ALA A 615 -32.25 -32.02 -19.59
C ALA A 615 -33.01 -30.84 -18.96
N THR A 616 -32.64 -30.49 -17.72
CA THR A 616 -33.16 -29.29 -17.05
C THR A 616 -32.11 -28.20 -17.09
N LEU A 617 -32.32 -27.18 -17.92
CA LEU A 617 -31.36 -26.08 -18.07
C LEU A 617 -31.15 -25.30 -16.76
N ALA A 618 -29.92 -24.84 -16.56
CA ALA A 618 -29.60 -23.85 -15.53
C ALA A 618 -30.23 -22.49 -15.86
N THR A 619 -30.43 -21.66 -14.84
CA THR A 619 -31.12 -20.37 -15.00
C THR A 619 -30.34 -19.48 -15.96
N ASN A 620 -31.03 -18.93 -16.95
CA ASN A 620 -30.51 -18.02 -17.98
C ASN A 620 -29.42 -18.57 -18.93
N THR A 621 -29.17 -19.89 -18.95
CA THR A 621 -28.26 -20.49 -19.93
C THR A 621 -28.70 -20.24 -21.37
N THR A 622 -27.75 -19.86 -22.24
CA THR A 622 -28.01 -19.58 -23.66
C THR A 622 -28.53 -20.81 -24.42
N LYS A 623 -29.43 -20.60 -25.38
CA LYS A 623 -29.91 -21.65 -26.30
C LYS A 623 -29.12 -21.72 -27.61
N ALA A 624 -28.28 -20.73 -27.87
CA ALA A 624 -27.36 -20.72 -29.01
C ALA A 624 -26.10 -21.53 -28.65
N CYS A 625 -26.29 -22.83 -28.44
CA CYS A 625 -25.26 -23.72 -27.93
C CYS A 625 -25.20 -25.01 -28.76
N GLY A 626 -24.00 -25.40 -29.19
CA GLY A 626 -23.78 -26.64 -29.93
C GLY A 626 -23.31 -27.81 -29.06
N ARG A 627 -22.84 -27.56 -27.83
CA ARG A 627 -22.39 -28.59 -26.89
C ARG A 627 -22.92 -28.33 -25.48
N TRP A 628 -23.51 -29.35 -24.87
CA TRP A 628 -24.22 -29.26 -23.59
C TRP A 628 -23.62 -30.21 -22.55
N TYR A 629 -23.56 -29.78 -21.29
CA TYR A 629 -23.10 -30.62 -20.18
C TYR A 629 -24.07 -30.58 -19.00
N THR A 630 -24.35 -31.72 -18.39
CA THR A 630 -25.18 -31.82 -17.19
C THR A 630 -24.28 -32.09 -16.00
N VAL A 631 -24.30 -31.18 -15.02
CA VAL A 631 -23.43 -31.23 -13.86
C VAL A 631 -23.77 -32.43 -12.97
N GLU A 632 -22.76 -33.17 -12.56
CA GLU A 632 -22.83 -34.26 -11.59
C GLU A 632 -22.38 -33.79 -10.19
N LYS A 633 -22.75 -34.56 -9.16
CA LYS A 633 -22.38 -34.24 -7.79
C LYS A 633 -20.87 -34.41 -7.61
N GLY A 634 -20.17 -33.33 -7.31
CA GLY A 634 -18.71 -33.32 -7.13
C GLY A 634 -17.93 -32.85 -8.36
N ASP A 635 -18.63 -32.32 -9.38
CA ASP A 635 -17.98 -31.54 -10.43
C ASP A 635 -17.35 -30.28 -9.89
N ASP A 636 -16.20 -29.95 -10.44
CA ASP A 636 -15.48 -28.71 -10.22
C ASP A 636 -15.46 -27.89 -11.52
N CYS A 637 -15.53 -26.57 -11.40
CA CYS A 637 -15.63 -25.69 -12.55
C CYS A 637 -14.41 -25.81 -13.47
N ALA A 638 -13.21 -25.96 -12.91
CA ALA A 638 -11.99 -26.11 -13.69
C ALA A 638 -12.04 -27.35 -14.60
N ARG A 639 -12.53 -28.50 -14.10
CA ARG A 639 -12.71 -29.73 -14.88
C ARG A 639 -13.69 -29.55 -16.02
N VAL A 640 -14.82 -28.89 -15.78
CA VAL A 640 -15.84 -28.65 -16.82
C VAL A 640 -15.29 -27.75 -17.93
N LEU A 641 -14.62 -26.65 -17.57
CA LEU A 641 -14.04 -25.72 -18.54
C LEU A 641 -12.95 -26.38 -19.40
N VAL A 642 -12.08 -27.16 -18.77
CA VAL A 642 -10.98 -27.86 -19.44
C VAL A 642 -11.52 -28.98 -20.34
N GLN A 643 -12.46 -29.78 -19.84
CA GLN A 643 -13.02 -30.92 -20.58
C GLN A 643 -13.75 -30.50 -21.87
N TYR A 644 -14.37 -29.34 -21.85
CA TYR A 644 -15.15 -28.85 -22.99
C TYR A 644 -14.46 -27.73 -23.78
N HIS A 645 -13.23 -27.40 -23.42
CA HIS A 645 -12.42 -26.38 -24.06
C HIS A 645 -13.12 -25.02 -24.13
N ILE A 646 -13.67 -24.56 -23.01
CA ILE A 646 -14.37 -23.27 -22.90
C ILE A 646 -13.77 -22.43 -21.78
N SER A 647 -13.41 -21.17 -22.05
CA SER A 647 -12.88 -20.26 -21.04
C SER A 647 -13.93 -19.87 -19.98
N LEU A 648 -13.47 -19.60 -18.75
CA LEU A 648 -14.35 -19.16 -17.66
C LEU A 648 -15.21 -17.92 -18.03
N PRO A 649 -14.66 -16.87 -18.68
CA PRO A 649 -15.46 -15.73 -19.12
C PRO A 649 -16.55 -16.11 -20.14
N LEU A 650 -16.24 -16.96 -21.12
CA LEU A 650 -17.20 -17.41 -22.13
C LEU A 650 -18.25 -18.36 -21.53
N PHE A 651 -17.85 -19.20 -20.58
CA PHE A 651 -18.74 -20.10 -19.86
C PHE A 651 -19.73 -19.34 -18.97
N ILE A 652 -19.28 -18.32 -18.22
CA ILE A 652 -20.16 -17.45 -17.42
C ILE A 652 -21.08 -16.64 -18.33
N GLN A 653 -20.56 -16.10 -19.43
CA GLN A 653 -21.37 -15.37 -20.41
C GLN A 653 -22.47 -16.26 -21.01
N SER A 654 -22.15 -17.51 -21.29
CA SER A 654 -23.10 -18.50 -21.81
C SER A 654 -24.04 -19.06 -20.74
N ASN A 655 -23.68 -18.92 -19.45
CA ASN A 655 -24.39 -19.45 -18.30
C ASN A 655 -24.42 -18.45 -17.12
N PRO A 656 -25.26 -17.40 -17.18
CA PRO A 656 -25.24 -16.28 -16.22
C PRO A 656 -25.64 -16.62 -14.78
N SER A 657 -26.01 -17.87 -14.50
CA SER A 657 -26.23 -18.36 -13.13
C SER A 657 -24.94 -18.75 -12.40
N VAL A 658 -23.79 -18.66 -13.08
CA VAL A 658 -22.45 -18.97 -12.56
C VAL A 658 -21.63 -17.69 -12.48
N SER A 659 -20.93 -17.44 -11.36
CA SER A 659 -20.13 -16.22 -11.17
C SER A 659 -18.63 -16.51 -11.17
N GLU A 660 -17.81 -15.51 -11.51
CA GLU A 660 -16.34 -15.63 -11.65
C GLU A 660 -15.64 -16.05 -10.35
N GLY A 661 -16.07 -15.52 -9.19
CA GLY A 661 -15.50 -15.83 -7.88
C GLY A 661 -16.09 -17.05 -7.17
N SER A 662 -17.16 -17.65 -7.71
CA SER A 662 -17.92 -18.74 -7.05
C SER A 662 -18.30 -19.87 -8.01
N CYS A 663 -17.59 -19.99 -9.14
CA CYS A 663 -17.98 -20.88 -10.24
C CYS A 663 -18.27 -22.32 -9.78
N THR A 664 -17.36 -22.93 -9.01
CA THR A 664 -17.53 -24.31 -8.52
C THR A 664 -18.74 -24.47 -7.59
N SER A 665 -19.03 -23.49 -6.73
CA SER A 665 -20.20 -23.55 -5.84
C SER A 665 -21.52 -23.24 -6.54
N ASP A 666 -21.48 -22.55 -7.68
CA ASP A 666 -22.65 -22.15 -8.46
C ASP A 666 -23.12 -23.25 -9.44
N LEU A 667 -22.30 -24.29 -9.66
CA LEU A 667 -22.69 -25.48 -10.42
C LEU A 667 -23.67 -26.33 -9.61
N VAL A 668 -24.92 -26.41 -10.09
CA VAL A 668 -25.98 -27.17 -9.42
C VAL A 668 -26.06 -28.57 -10.03
N PRO A 669 -25.82 -29.65 -9.26
CA PRO A 669 -25.94 -31.01 -9.75
C PRO A 669 -27.34 -31.30 -10.34
N GLY A 670 -27.38 -31.93 -11.51
CA GLY A 670 -28.59 -32.22 -12.27
C GLY A 670 -29.06 -31.08 -13.18
N ARG A 671 -28.36 -29.93 -13.21
CA ARG A 671 -28.62 -28.84 -14.17
C ARG A 671 -27.70 -28.92 -15.38
N THR A 672 -28.23 -28.52 -16.53
CA THR A 672 -27.51 -28.54 -17.81
C THR A 672 -27.07 -27.14 -18.22
N TYR A 673 -25.79 -27.01 -18.57
CA TYR A 673 -25.09 -25.78 -18.92
C TYR A 673 -24.59 -25.86 -20.37
N CYS A 674 -24.43 -24.69 -21.01
CA CYS A 674 -23.82 -24.57 -22.31
C CYS A 674 -22.29 -24.61 -22.18
N VAL A 675 -21.63 -25.54 -22.87
CA VAL A 675 -20.17 -25.73 -22.82
C VAL A 675 -19.52 -25.57 -24.20
N GLY A 676 -20.31 -25.19 -25.22
CA GLY A 676 -19.83 -24.84 -26.55
C GLY A 676 -20.83 -23.93 -27.25
N PRO A 677 -20.88 -22.64 -26.89
CA PRO A 677 -21.77 -21.66 -27.53
C PRO A 677 -21.47 -21.50 -29.01
N THR A 678 -22.44 -21.09 -29.84
CA THR A 678 -22.12 -20.66 -31.21
C THR A 678 -21.42 -19.31 -31.19
N LYS A 679 -20.66 -18.97 -32.24
CA LYS A 679 -20.06 -17.63 -32.40
C LYS A 679 -21.11 -16.50 -32.41
N GLU A 680 -22.39 -16.83 -32.60
CA GLU A 680 -23.52 -15.90 -32.55
C GLU A 680 -23.81 -15.41 -31.12
N VAL A 681 -23.35 -16.14 -30.09
CA VAL A 681 -23.41 -15.71 -28.69
C VAL A 681 -22.53 -14.46 -28.46
N LEU A 682 -21.39 -14.37 -29.16
CA LEU A 682 -20.53 -13.19 -29.13
C LEU A 682 -21.20 -11.98 -29.80
N THR A 683 -21.89 -12.17 -30.93
CA THR A 683 -22.54 -11.07 -31.66
C THR A 683 -23.82 -10.57 -30.99
N GLN A 684 -24.39 -11.34 -30.06
CA GLN A 684 -25.52 -10.87 -29.26
C GLN A 684 -25.10 -10.02 -28.05
N THR A 685 -23.81 -9.91 -27.69
CA THR A 685 -23.41 -9.07 -26.52
C THR A 685 -21.98 -8.50 -26.48
N LEU A 686 -21.05 -8.84 -27.37
CA LEU A 686 -19.71 -8.26 -27.41
C LEU A 686 -19.52 -7.36 -28.63
N LYS A 687 -19.35 -6.06 -28.37
CA LYS A 687 -18.74 -5.13 -29.32
C LYS A 687 -17.32 -5.61 -29.61
N PRO A 688 -16.83 -5.58 -30.86
CA PRO A 688 -15.42 -5.80 -31.18
C PRO A 688 -14.55 -4.93 -30.25
N ILE A 689 -13.45 -5.45 -29.69
CA ILE A 689 -12.46 -4.61 -28.98
C ILE A 689 -11.93 -3.63 -30.04
N PRO A 690 -12.25 -2.33 -29.93
CA PRO A 690 -11.83 -1.37 -30.93
C PRO A 690 -10.29 -1.20 -30.87
N PRO A 691 -9.64 -0.84 -31.99
CA PRO A 691 -8.24 -0.45 -31.95
C PRO A 691 -8.03 0.68 -30.93
N HIS A 692 -6.90 0.67 -30.24
CA HIS A 692 -6.55 1.70 -29.26
C HIS A 692 -5.44 2.60 -29.76
N THR A 693 -5.48 3.87 -29.35
CA THR A 693 -4.43 4.85 -29.63
C THR A 693 -3.62 5.09 -28.36
N ARG A 694 -2.29 4.97 -28.45
CA ARG A 694 -1.38 5.41 -27.38
C ARG A 694 -1.23 6.93 -27.45
N PHE A 695 -1.59 7.63 -26.37
CA PHE A 695 -1.48 9.09 -26.30
C PHE A 695 -0.18 9.58 -25.65
N GLY A 696 0.54 8.69 -24.94
CA GLY A 696 1.86 8.96 -24.39
C GLY A 696 1.96 8.73 -22.89
N CYS A 697 3.11 9.13 -22.33
CA CYS A 697 3.40 9.04 -20.91
C CYS A 697 3.00 10.32 -20.18
N PHE A 698 2.21 10.23 -19.10
CA PHE A 698 1.64 11.37 -18.38
C PHE A 698 1.96 11.35 -16.87
N ALA A 699 2.06 12.54 -16.27
CA ALA A 699 2.12 12.76 -14.81
C ALA A 699 1.50 14.12 -14.45
N ARG A 700 1.16 14.37 -13.17
CA ARG A 700 0.56 15.64 -12.74
C ARG A 700 1.58 16.75 -12.46
N GLU A 701 2.66 16.43 -11.75
CA GLU A 701 3.77 17.36 -11.46
C GLU A 701 5.00 16.61 -10.92
N ALA A 702 6.18 17.23 -10.94
CA ALA A 702 7.45 16.67 -10.47
C ALA A 702 7.54 16.49 -8.93
N ASP A 703 6.44 16.73 -8.19
CA ASP A 703 6.34 16.67 -6.73
C ASP A 703 5.18 15.73 -6.32
N THR A 704 5.54 14.74 -5.51
CA THR A 704 5.08 13.34 -5.55
C THR A 704 3.85 12.99 -4.69
N THR A 705 2.87 13.89 -4.52
CA THR A 705 1.76 13.63 -3.56
C THR A 705 0.40 13.27 -4.17
N ASN A 706 0.23 13.30 -5.50
CA ASN A 706 -1.07 13.01 -6.13
C ASN A 706 -0.95 12.14 -7.39
N ARG A 707 -1.46 10.90 -7.31
CA ARG A 707 -1.13 9.79 -8.24
C ARG A 707 -2.03 9.67 -9.47
N SER A 708 -3.19 10.33 -9.53
CA SER A 708 -4.21 10.01 -10.53
C SER A 708 -4.22 10.98 -11.73
N VAL A 709 -3.62 10.59 -12.86
CA VAL A 709 -3.71 11.28 -14.18
C VAL A 709 -5.14 11.21 -14.77
N LEU A 710 -5.91 10.18 -14.38
CA LEU A 710 -7.32 10.02 -14.73
C LEU A 710 -8.23 10.46 -13.55
N THR A 711 -9.48 10.86 -13.84
CA THR A 711 -10.41 11.41 -12.84
C THR A 711 -10.84 10.41 -11.76
N LEU A 712 -10.93 9.13 -12.09
CA LEU A 712 -11.16 8.01 -11.17
C LEU A 712 -9.82 7.59 -10.53
N ALA A 713 -9.78 7.63 -9.19
CA ALA A 713 -8.56 7.47 -8.41
C ALA A 713 -8.21 6.03 -8.04
N ASP A 714 -9.14 5.08 -8.17
CA ASP A 714 -8.96 3.71 -7.68
C ASP A 714 -8.28 2.82 -8.72
N ALA A 715 -6.99 2.56 -8.50
CA ALA A 715 -6.22 1.58 -9.26
C ALA A 715 -6.81 0.17 -9.06
N GLN A 716 -7.03 -0.55 -10.16
CA GLN A 716 -7.47 -1.94 -10.12
C GLN A 716 -6.31 -2.85 -10.57
N HIS A 717 -5.96 -3.83 -9.75
CA HIS A 717 -4.91 -4.79 -10.08
C HIS A 717 -5.48 -5.88 -11.00
N VAL A 718 -5.14 -5.83 -12.29
CA VAL A 718 -5.53 -6.85 -13.27
C VAL A 718 -4.36 -7.83 -13.44
N LYS A 719 -4.61 -9.13 -13.25
CA LYS A 719 -3.59 -10.19 -13.38
C LYS A 719 -4.05 -11.27 -14.38
N PRO A 720 -3.27 -11.57 -15.45
CA PRO A 720 -2.03 -10.91 -15.86
C PRO A 720 -2.28 -9.52 -16.45
N MET A 721 -1.35 -8.59 -16.24
CA MET A 721 -1.48 -7.22 -16.74
C MET A 721 -0.96 -7.11 -18.18
N SER A 722 -1.73 -6.45 -19.04
CA SER A 722 -1.33 -6.01 -20.38
C SER A 722 -2.18 -4.82 -20.82
N ILE A 723 -1.74 -4.11 -21.87
CA ILE A 723 -2.50 -3.01 -22.48
C ILE A 723 -3.93 -3.46 -22.84
N VAL A 724 -4.05 -4.63 -23.49
CA VAL A 724 -5.33 -5.20 -23.94
C VAL A 724 -6.20 -5.67 -22.77
N ALA A 725 -5.58 -6.18 -21.69
CA ALA A 725 -6.31 -6.59 -20.49
C ALA A 725 -6.95 -5.39 -19.79
N CYS A 726 -6.19 -4.29 -19.61
CA CYS A 726 -6.71 -3.06 -19.05
C CYS A 726 -7.78 -2.42 -19.95
N GLN A 727 -7.53 -2.36 -21.26
CA GLN A 727 -8.51 -1.89 -22.26
C GLN A 727 -9.85 -2.64 -22.14
N SER A 728 -9.80 -3.97 -22.13
CA SER A 728 -10.99 -4.82 -22.05
C SER A 728 -11.74 -4.59 -20.73
N PHE A 729 -11.00 -4.49 -19.63
CA PHE A 729 -11.54 -4.23 -18.30
C PHE A 729 -12.30 -2.91 -18.22
N CYS A 730 -11.74 -1.84 -18.80
CA CYS A 730 -12.33 -0.49 -18.82
C CYS A 730 -13.53 -0.39 -19.76
N LEU A 731 -13.42 -0.91 -20.99
CA LEU A 731 -14.50 -0.85 -21.99
C LEU A 731 -15.74 -1.63 -21.55
N GLN A 732 -15.58 -2.78 -20.89
CA GLN A 732 -16.71 -3.55 -20.33
C GLN A 732 -17.51 -2.75 -19.29
N ARG A 733 -16.89 -1.76 -18.65
CA ARG A 733 -17.50 -0.91 -17.62
C ARG A 733 -17.94 0.46 -18.16
N GLY A 734 -17.82 0.67 -19.47
CA GLY A 734 -18.28 1.89 -20.14
C GLY A 734 -17.28 3.04 -20.09
N TRP A 735 -16.00 2.76 -19.85
CA TRP A 735 -14.91 3.74 -19.82
C TRP A 735 -14.09 3.68 -21.11
N ASN A 736 -13.88 4.83 -21.76
CA ASN A 736 -13.23 4.91 -23.09
C ASN A 736 -11.77 5.37 -23.06
N VAL A 737 -11.27 5.78 -21.89
CA VAL A 737 -9.87 6.17 -21.63
C VAL A 737 -9.32 5.26 -20.54
N TRP A 738 -8.10 4.76 -20.70
CA TRP A 738 -7.47 3.96 -19.67
C TRP A 738 -5.99 4.25 -19.54
N GLY A 739 -5.45 3.99 -18.35
CA GLY A 739 -4.07 4.22 -18.00
C GLY A 739 -3.49 3.00 -17.32
N ILE A 740 -2.21 2.72 -17.56
CA ILE A 740 -1.48 1.65 -16.90
C ILE A 740 -0.26 2.20 -16.17
N GLN A 741 0.00 1.68 -14.98
CA GLN A 741 1.08 2.12 -14.08
C GLN A 741 1.69 0.93 -13.34
N ASN A 742 2.94 1.09 -12.89
CA ASN A 742 3.61 0.19 -11.95
C ASN A 742 3.68 -1.29 -12.38
N GLY A 743 3.50 -1.57 -13.67
CA GLY A 743 3.50 -2.92 -14.21
C GLY A 743 2.20 -3.71 -14.00
N ASP A 744 1.34 -3.37 -13.03
CA ASP A 744 0.15 -4.17 -12.68
C ASP A 744 -1.10 -3.38 -12.31
N SER A 745 -1.06 -2.05 -12.40
CA SER A 745 -2.17 -1.17 -12.03
C SER A 745 -2.89 -0.64 -13.27
N CYS A 746 -4.21 -0.83 -13.35
CA CYS A 746 -5.08 -0.33 -14.41
C CYS A 746 -6.03 0.75 -13.88
N PHE A 747 -6.14 1.84 -14.62
CA PHE A 747 -6.99 2.99 -14.34
C PHE A 747 -7.96 3.18 -15.50
N CYS A 748 -9.24 3.42 -15.22
CA CYS A 748 -10.28 3.58 -16.23
C CYS A 748 -10.98 4.92 -16.06
N ASP A 749 -11.32 5.59 -17.16
CA ASP A 749 -12.10 6.82 -17.16
C ASP A 749 -12.73 7.13 -18.53
N ASN A 750 -13.43 8.25 -18.64
CA ASN A 750 -13.93 8.80 -19.90
C ASN A 750 -13.13 10.01 -20.39
N GLN A 751 -12.25 10.58 -19.57
CA GLN A 751 -11.47 11.77 -19.90
C GLN A 751 -10.18 11.88 -19.06
N LEU A 752 -9.19 12.58 -19.61
CA LEU A 752 -7.97 12.98 -18.93
C LEU A 752 -8.23 14.18 -18.00
N ARG A 753 -7.65 14.20 -16.79
CA ARG A 753 -7.76 15.36 -15.89
C ARG A 753 -7.04 16.58 -16.43
N MET A 754 -7.56 17.76 -16.10
CA MET A 754 -6.95 19.07 -16.47
C MET A 754 -5.45 19.14 -16.13
N ASP A 755 -5.05 18.79 -14.92
CA ASP A 755 -3.65 18.94 -14.49
C ASP A 755 -2.69 17.83 -14.93
N SER A 756 -3.07 17.05 -15.94
CA SER A 756 -2.20 16.01 -16.53
C SER A 756 -1.21 16.62 -17.52
N GLN A 757 0.06 16.27 -17.39
CA GLN A 757 1.15 16.74 -18.26
C GLN A 757 1.77 15.57 -18.99
N ILE A 758 2.01 15.74 -20.29
CA ILE A 758 2.82 14.80 -21.05
C ILE A 758 4.28 14.93 -20.62
N ILE A 759 4.89 13.82 -20.22
CA ILE A 759 6.29 13.73 -19.79
C ILE A 759 7.09 12.89 -20.78
N ASP A 760 8.39 12.75 -20.54
CA ASP A 760 9.27 11.95 -21.39
C ASP A 760 8.91 10.46 -21.30
N ASP A 761 8.84 9.79 -22.45
CA ASP A 761 8.48 8.37 -22.54
C ASP A 761 9.41 7.47 -21.70
N SER A 762 10.66 7.88 -21.44
CA SER A 762 11.59 7.14 -20.57
C SER A 762 11.11 7.00 -19.11
N LYS A 763 10.11 7.78 -18.70
CA LYS A 763 9.49 7.66 -17.38
C LYS A 763 8.42 6.57 -17.32
N CYS A 764 7.86 6.18 -18.45
CA CYS A 764 7.05 4.97 -18.61
C CYS A 764 7.98 3.86 -19.09
N ASN A 765 8.68 3.21 -18.15
CA ASN A 765 9.70 2.21 -18.47
C ASN A 765 9.54 0.90 -17.69
N MET A 766 8.42 0.73 -16.98
CA MET A 766 8.13 -0.50 -16.23
C MET A 766 7.38 -1.48 -17.12
N HIS A 767 7.81 -2.73 -17.14
CA HIS A 767 7.15 -3.79 -17.90
C HIS A 767 5.91 -4.30 -17.20
N CYS A 768 4.95 -4.81 -17.98
CA CYS A 768 3.73 -5.41 -17.43
C CYS A 768 4.02 -6.72 -16.69
N ASN A 769 3.38 -6.91 -15.53
CA ASN A 769 3.47 -8.15 -14.78
C ASN A 769 2.70 -9.26 -15.52
N GLY A 770 3.45 -10.26 -16.01
CA GLY A 770 2.91 -11.34 -16.86
C GLY A 770 2.99 -11.08 -18.36
N ASN A 771 3.44 -9.90 -18.80
CA ASN A 771 3.75 -9.63 -20.21
C ASN A 771 4.94 -8.66 -20.34
N THR A 772 6.13 -9.21 -20.49
CA THR A 772 7.39 -8.44 -20.56
C THR A 772 7.58 -7.67 -21.86
N THR A 773 6.71 -7.86 -22.86
CA THR A 773 6.84 -7.18 -24.18
C THR A 773 6.20 -5.79 -24.21
N ASN A 774 5.26 -5.53 -23.30
CA ASN A 774 4.58 -4.24 -23.17
C ASN A 774 5.15 -3.44 -21.99
N VAL A 775 5.19 -2.14 -22.16
CA VAL A 775 5.43 -1.18 -21.07
C VAL A 775 4.09 -0.85 -20.43
N CYS A 776 4.03 -0.94 -19.10
CA CYS A 776 2.86 -0.67 -18.27
C CYS A 776 3.12 0.52 -17.34
N GLY A 777 3.47 1.67 -17.94
CA GLY A 777 3.74 2.92 -17.23
C GLY A 777 5.08 2.93 -16.49
N GLY A 778 5.14 3.68 -15.40
CA GLY A 778 6.31 3.79 -14.52
C GLY A 778 5.93 4.27 -13.12
N LYS A 779 6.92 4.37 -12.22
CA LYS A 779 6.73 4.65 -10.78
C LYS A 779 5.76 5.82 -10.53
N ASP A 780 5.96 6.93 -11.22
CA ASP A 780 5.18 8.17 -11.11
C ASP A 780 4.60 8.62 -12.46
N ALA A 781 4.43 7.67 -13.38
CA ALA A 781 4.12 7.95 -14.76
C ALA A 781 3.07 6.97 -15.28
N ILE A 782 1.95 7.49 -15.79
CA ILE A 782 0.87 6.67 -16.33
C ILE A 782 0.96 6.69 -17.85
N GLU A 783 1.00 5.51 -18.44
CA GLU A 783 0.91 5.30 -19.87
C GLU A 783 -0.57 5.32 -20.27
N VAL A 784 -1.00 6.32 -21.05
CA VAL A 784 -2.43 6.59 -21.32
C VAL A 784 -2.83 6.17 -22.74
N PHE A 785 -4.00 5.54 -22.83
CA PHE A 785 -4.63 5.04 -24.05
C PHE A 785 -6.11 5.44 -24.10
N GLY A 786 -6.71 5.38 -25.30
CA GLY A 786 -8.15 5.58 -25.47
C GLY A 786 -8.70 4.97 -26.75
N ASP A 787 -10.03 4.92 -26.82
CA ASP A 787 -10.78 4.62 -28.04
C ASP A 787 -10.82 5.87 -28.93
N GLN A 788 -10.65 5.71 -30.24
CA GLN A 788 -10.58 6.76 -31.28
C GLN A 788 -9.26 7.53 -31.40
N ASP A 789 -9.09 8.26 -32.51
CA ASP A 789 -7.92 9.10 -32.83
C ASP A 789 -7.81 10.37 -31.94
N MET A 790 -8.66 10.53 -30.91
CA MET A 790 -8.70 11.74 -30.06
C MET A 790 -8.90 11.40 -28.57
N LEU A 791 -8.05 11.97 -27.71
CA LEU A 791 -8.16 11.85 -26.25
C LEU A 791 -9.13 12.92 -25.73
N ARG A 792 -10.16 12.53 -24.99
CA ARG A 792 -11.01 13.50 -24.28
C ARG A 792 -10.25 14.06 -23.09
N ILE A 793 -10.22 15.38 -22.96
CA ILE A 793 -9.45 16.08 -21.93
C ILE A 793 -10.39 17.04 -21.23
N GLN A 794 -10.35 17.10 -19.91
CA GLN A 794 -11.06 18.13 -19.17
C GLN A 794 -10.48 19.51 -19.50
N TYR A 795 -11.35 20.50 -19.65
CA TYR A 795 -10.98 21.88 -19.91
C TYR A 795 -11.96 22.83 -19.23
N GLU A 796 -11.55 24.09 -19.14
CA GLU A 796 -12.39 25.18 -18.63
C GLU A 796 -12.36 26.37 -19.58
N SER A 797 -13.52 26.99 -19.79
CA SER A 797 -13.65 28.22 -20.58
C SER A 797 -13.19 29.43 -19.76
N LEU A 798 -12.26 30.20 -20.32
CA LEU A 798 -11.80 31.49 -19.80
C LEU A 798 -12.63 32.66 -20.35
N GLY A 799 -13.57 32.39 -21.25
CA GLY A 799 -14.48 33.36 -21.84
C GLY A 799 -14.16 33.77 -23.28
N CYS A 800 -14.92 34.76 -23.78
CA CYS A 800 -14.85 35.25 -25.16
C CYS A 800 -13.91 36.46 -25.28
N TYR A 801 -13.04 36.49 -26.30
CA TYR A 801 -11.99 37.50 -26.47
C TYR A 801 -11.96 38.11 -27.88
N SER A 802 -11.63 39.40 -27.95
CA SER A 802 -11.55 40.16 -29.21
C SER A 802 -10.24 39.93 -30.00
N TRP A 803 -10.36 39.79 -31.32
CA TRP A 803 -9.25 39.60 -32.26
C TRP A 803 -8.27 40.79 -32.40
N SER A 804 -8.57 41.96 -31.82
CA SER A 804 -7.68 43.14 -31.96
C SER A 804 -6.23 42.89 -31.51
N LYS A 805 -6.00 41.85 -30.70
CA LYS A 805 -4.69 41.20 -30.44
C LYS A 805 -4.90 39.69 -30.32
N GLN A 806 -3.96 38.87 -30.79
CA GLN A 806 -3.96 37.42 -30.52
C GLN A 806 -3.99 37.19 -29.00
N ALA A 807 -5.00 36.47 -28.51
CA ALA A 807 -5.23 36.32 -27.08
C ALA A 807 -4.40 35.20 -26.43
N ILE A 808 -3.92 34.25 -27.23
CA ILE A 808 -2.96 33.19 -26.83
C ILE A 808 -1.73 33.21 -27.74
N ARG A 809 -0.56 32.84 -27.22
CA ARG A 809 0.73 32.77 -27.95
C ARG A 809 1.64 31.67 -27.39
N GLY A 810 2.74 31.34 -28.09
CA GLY A 810 3.82 30.51 -27.52
C GLY A 810 4.18 29.21 -28.26
N THR A 811 3.65 28.97 -29.46
CA THR A 811 4.05 27.88 -30.35
C THR A 811 4.66 28.46 -31.65
N THR A 812 5.68 27.80 -32.20
CA THR A 812 6.37 28.26 -33.41
C THR A 812 5.76 27.61 -34.66
N GLY A 813 4.99 28.37 -35.44
CA GLY A 813 4.57 28.03 -36.80
C GLY A 813 3.21 27.32 -36.93
N GLY A 814 2.28 27.93 -37.67
CA GLY A 814 1.08 27.27 -38.21
C GLY A 814 0.16 26.61 -37.18
N ASP A 815 -0.09 27.29 -36.06
CA ASP A 815 -0.82 26.71 -34.91
C ASP A 815 -2.32 26.95 -34.93
N THR A 816 -2.84 27.56 -36.00
CA THR A 816 -4.26 27.55 -36.31
C THR A 816 -4.54 26.46 -37.31
N ILE A 817 -5.40 25.51 -36.92
CA ILE A 817 -5.85 24.41 -37.75
C ILE A 817 -7.32 24.66 -38.10
N GLU A 818 -7.64 24.53 -39.38
CA GLU A 818 -9.00 24.64 -39.90
C GLU A 818 -9.56 23.23 -40.14
N SER A 819 -10.70 22.92 -39.53
CA SER A 819 -11.48 21.71 -39.83
C SER A 819 -12.92 22.11 -40.18
N PRO A 820 -13.28 22.12 -41.47
CA PRO A 820 -14.60 22.56 -41.93
C PRO A 820 -15.76 21.69 -41.44
N ASP A 821 -15.53 20.41 -41.16
CA ASP A 821 -16.58 19.42 -40.93
C ASP A 821 -16.50 18.72 -39.56
N GLU A 822 -15.37 18.82 -38.85
CA GLU A 822 -15.11 17.99 -37.65
C GLU A 822 -14.70 18.81 -36.41
N MET A 823 -14.78 20.14 -36.44
CA MET A 823 -14.33 20.96 -35.31
C MET A 823 -15.29 20.85 -34.12
N SER A 824 -14.75 20.54 -32.95
CA SER A 824 -15.45 20.61 -31.66
C SER A 824 -14.50 21.12 -30.58
N VAL A 825 -15.05 21.43 -29.40
CA VAL A 825 -14.23 21.85 -28.25
C VAL A 825 -13.27 20.73 -27.83
N ASP A 826 -13.77 19.50 -27.72
CA ASP A 826 -12.97 18.30 -27.42
C ASP A 826 -11.86 18.05 -28.46
N ALA A 827 -12.17 18.20 -29.74
CA ALA A 827 -11.20 17.97 -30.81
C ALA A 827 -10.03 18.96 -30.74
N CYS A 828 -10.33 20.23 -30.48
CA CYS A 828 -9.31 21.26 -30.32
C CYS A 828 -8.49 21.07 -29.02
N ALA A 829 -9.16 20.69 -27.92
CA ALA A 829 -8.49 20.38 -26.65
C ALA A 829 -7.48 19.22 -26.79
N SER A 830 -7.91 18.11 -27.40
CA SER A 830 -7.08 16.94 -27.70
C SER A 830 -5.86 17.31 -28.54
N LEU A 831 -6.09 17.99 -29.67
CA LEU A 831 -5.04 18.40 -30.60
C LEU A 831 -4.01 19.32 -29.94
N CYS A 832 -4.46 20.33 -29.21
CA CYS A 832 -3.56 21.29 -28.59
C CYS A 832 -2.75 20.68 -27.45
N THR A 833 -3.36 19.80 -26.65
CA THR A 833 -2.69 19.19 -25.51
C THR A 833 -1.75 18.06 -25.94
N VAL A 834 -2.22 17.13 -26.77
CA VAL A 834 -1.47 15.92 -27.15
C VAL A 834 -0.44 16.24 -28.24
N THR A 835 -0.87 16.87 -29.33
CA THR A 835 -0.02 17.06 -30.52
C THR A 835 0.86 18.30 -30.39
N LYS A 836 0.29 19.42 -29.94
CA LYS A 836 1.02 20.71 -29.86
C LYS A 836 1.67 20.96 -28.50
N LYS A 837 1.37 20.15 -27.48
CA LYS A 837 1.88 20.29 -26.10
C LYS A 837 1.67 21.70 -25.56
N SER A 838 0.42 22.17 -25.68
CA SER A 838 -0.04 23.52 -25.36
C SER A 838 -1.12 23.48 -24.29
N ASP A 839 -1.10 24.45 -23.38
CA ASP A 839 -1.98 24.51 -22.20
C ASP A 839 -3.26 25.35 -22.43
N PHE A 840 -3.28 26.08 -23.54
CA PHE A 840 -4.38 26.93 -23.95
C PHE A 840 -4.79 26.61 -25.39
N PHE A 841 -6.08 26.75 -25.67
CA PHE A 841 -6.61 26.65 -27.01
C PHE A 841 -7.74 27.65 -27.22
N ALA A 842 -7.94 28.08 -28.46
CA ALA A 842 -8.95 29.05 -28.84
C ALA A 842 -9.75 28.55 -30.04
N LEU A 843 -11.06 28.71 -29.96
CA LEU A 843 -12.01 28.35 -31.03
C LEU A 843 -12.64 29.60 -31.60
N TRP A 844 -12.78 29.65 -32.91
CA TRP A 844 -13.32 30.80 -33.63
C TRP A 844 -13.91 30.40 -34.98
N GLU A 845 -14.90 31.19 -35.40
CA GLU A 845 -15.62 31.01 -36.67
C GLU A 845 -16.19 29.60 -36.90
N GLY A 846 -16.43 28.82 -35.84
CA GLY A 846 -17.02 27.48 -35.92
C GLY A 846 -16.07 26.36 -36.35
N LYS A 847 -14.94 26.69 -36.99
CA LYS A 847 -14.08 25.72 -37.70
C LYS A 847 -12.58 25.86 -37.46
N LEU A 848 -12.15 26.89 -36.74
CA LEU A 848 -10.73 27.16 -36.51
C LEU A 848 -10.36 26.85 -35.05
N CYS A 849 -9.24 26.15 -34.87
CA CYS A 849 -8.64 25.82 -33.58
C CYS A 849 -7.23 26.38 -33.53
N THR A 850 -6.92 27.21 -32.52
CA THR A 850 -5.58 27.77 -32.33
C THR A 850 -5.00 27.29 -31.01
N CYS A 851 -3.77 26.78 -31.01
CA CYS A 851 -3.08 26.32 -29.80
C CYS A 851 -2.10 27.38 -29.26
N GLY A 852 -1.94 27.46 -27.94
CA GLY A 852 -1.02 28.41 -27.29
C GLY A 852 -0.49 27.93 -25.95
N ARG A 853 0.70 28.39 -25.56
CA ARG A 853 1.33 28.05 -24.27
C ARG A 853 1.07 29.08 -23.18
N GLU A 854 0.73 30.31 -23.56
CA GLU A 854 0.46 31.40 -22.62
C GLU A 854 -0.62 32.34 -23.14
N MET A 855 -1.30 33.00 -22.20
CA MET A 855 -2.20 34.13 -22.49
C MET A 855 -1.38 35.37 -22.85
N THR A 856 -1.79 36.09 -23.88
CA THR A 856 -1.16 37.36 -24.27
C THR A 856 -1.49 38.45 -23.26
N PRO A 857 -0.49 39.17 -22.71
CA PRO A 857 -0.73 40.28 -21.80
C PRO A 857 -1.61 41.37 -22.42
N GLY A 858 -2.71 41.71 -21.75
CA GLY A 858 -3.67 42.72 -22.20
C GLY A 858 -4.67 42.23 -23.26
N ALA A 859 -4.90 40.91 -23.36
CA ALA A 859 -6.04 40.36 -24.09
C ALA A 859 -7.37 40.95 -23.56
N LYS A 860 -8.28 41.31 -24.46
CA LYS A 860 -9.55 41.96 -24.11
C LYS A 860 -10.70 40.97 -24.18
N THR A 861 -11.40 40.78 -23.06
CA THR A 861 -12.64 40.03 -22.99
C THR A 861 -13.80 40.80 -23.63
N THR A 862 -14.80 40.06 -24.12
CA THR A 862 -16.07 40.56 -24.65
C THR A 862 -17.24 39.75 -24.09
N SER A 863 -18.48 40.04 -24.50
CA SER A 863 -19.65 39.26 -24.08
C SER A 863 -19.60 37.83 -24.61
N MET A 864 -19.98 36.86 -23.79
CA MET A 864 -20.16 35.47 -24.23
C MET A 864 -21.23 35.33 -25.33
N ASP A 865 -22.18 36.27 -25.42
CA ASP A 865 -23.17 36.30 -26.49
C ASP A 865 -22.55 36.48 -27.89
N GLU A 866 -21.31 36.98 -27.97
CA GLU A 866 -20.58 37.13 -29.23
C GLU A 866 -19.89 35.83 -29.66
N CYS A 867 -19.61 34.91 -28.73
CA CYS A 867 -19.10 33.56 -28.99
C CYS A 867 -20.25 32.56 -29.21
N ASN A 868 -21.05 32.82 -30.25
CA ASN A 868 -22.32 32.13 -30.52
C ASN A 868 -22.33 31.36 -31.86
N VAL A 869 -21.16 31.16 -32.48
CA VAL A 869 -21.05 30.41 -33.72
C VAL A 869 -20.92 28.93 -33.38
N ALA A 870 -21.86 28.12 -33.86
CA ALA A 870 -21.85 26.68 -33.63
C ALA A 870 -20.59 26.02 -34.21
N CYS A 871 -20.09 25.00 -33.51
CA CYS A 871 -19.03 24.12 -33.98
C CYS A 871 -19.44 23.37 -35.25
N SER A 872 -18.50 23.13 -36.17
CA SER A 872 -18.79 22.38 -37.41
C SER A 872 -19.00 20.88 -37.19
N GLY A 873 -18.35 20.28 -36.20
CA GLY A 873 -18.36 18.83 -35.94
C GLY A 873 -19.30 18.33 -34.85
N GLN A 874 -19.78 19.19 -33.93
CA GLN A 874 -20.61 18.77 -32.80
C GLN A 874 -21.88 19.64 -32.65
N LEU A 875 -23.03 18.98 -32.65
CA LEU A 875 -24.34 19.62 -32.45
C LEU A 875 -24.53 20.01 -30.98
N GLY A 876 -24.53 21.31 -30.70
CA GLY A 876 -24.89 21.87 -29.39
C GLY A 876 -23.84 22.78 -28.75
N ASP A 877 -22.59 22.72 -29.23
CA ASP A 877 -21.50 23.55 -28.71
C ASP A 877 -21.19 24.74 -29.63
N ASN A 878 -20.71 25.83 -29.03
CA ASN A 878 -20.22 27.00 -29.75
C ASN A 878 -18.68 26.94 -29.86
N CYS A 879 -18.17 27.26 -31.04
CA CYS A 879 -16.75 27.32 -31.35
C CYS A 879 -16.37 28.78 -31.67
N GLY A 880 -16.50 29.63 -30.67
CA GLY A 880 -16.22 31.06 -30.73
C GLY A 880 -17.25 31.87 -31.51
N GLY A 881 -16.81 32.99 -32.10
CA GLY A 881 -17.68 33.97 -32.76
C GLY A 881 -17.06 34.58 -34.01
N LYS A 882 -17.80 35.47 -34.68
CA LYS A 882 -17.29 36.18 -35.86
C LYS A 882 -16.35 37.31 -35.42
N GLY A 883 -15.04 37.11 -35.57
CA GLY A 883 -14.01 38.10 -35.15
C GLY A 883 -13.70 38.10 -33.65
N VAL A 884 -14.19 37.11 -32.92
CA VAL A 884 -13.93 36.86 -31.49
C VAL A 884 -13.69 35.37 -31.27
N ALA A 885 -12.87 35.02 -30.30
CA ALA A 885 -12.51 33.63 -30.00
C ALA A 885 -12.89 33.27 -28.57
N GLU A 886 -13.46 32.09 -28.37
CA GLU A 886 -13.61 31.54 -27.02
C GLU A 886 -12.31 30.82 -26.67
N ILE A 887 -11.78 31.12 -25.48
CA ILE A 887 -10.49 30.60 -25.03
C ILE A 887 -10.74 29.64 -23.89
N PHE A 888 -10.02 28.52 -23.94
CA PHE A 888 -10.06 27.48 -22.94
C PHE A 888 -8.66 27.20 -22.41
N THR A 889 -8.59 26.67 -21.20
CA THR A 889 -7.36 26.10 -20.65
C THR A 889 -7.60 24.65 -20.25
N THR A 890 -6.56 23.85 -20.39
CA THR A 890 -6.51 22.52 -19.82
C THR A 890 -5.83 22.52 -18.45
N LYS A 891 -5.31 23.63 -17.90
CA LYS A 891 -4.58 23.64 -16.61
C LYS A 891 -5.29 24.37 -15.46
N ASN A 892 -5.42 23.68 -14.32
CA ASN A 892 -6.00 24.24 -13.08
C ASN A 892 -5.27 25.48 -12.52
N LYS A 893 -3.94 25.60 -12.65
CA LYS A 893 -3.19 26.75 -12.12
C LYS A 893 -3.57 28.08 -12.79
N ASN A 894 -4.19 28.03 -13.98
CA ASN A 894 -4.61 29.19 -14.75
C ASN A 894 -6.07 29.59 -14.49
N VAL A 895 -6.80 28.83 -13.66
CA VAL A 895 -8.23 29.00 -13.35
C VAL A 895 -8.46 29.89 -12.11
N VAL A 896 -7.40 30.32 -11.42
CA VAL A 896 -7.56 31.16 -10.21
C VAL A 896 -8.24 32.47 -10.58
N ALA A 897 -9.51 32.60 -10.16
CA ALA A 897 -10.38 33.74 -10.43
C ALA A 897 -9.68 35.07 -10.10
N SER A 898 -9.54 35.93 -11.11
CA SER A 898 -9.31 37.37 -10.92
C SER A 898 -10.62 38.08 -10.62
#